data_AF-A0A4Y6UZ47-F1
#
_entry.id   AF-A0A4Y6UZ47-F1
#
_cell.length_a   1.000
_cell.length_b   1.000
_cell.length_c   1.000
_cell.angle_alpha   90.00
_cell.angle_beta   90.00
_cell.angle_gamma   90.00
#
_symmetry.space_group_name_H-M   'P 1'
#
loop_
_entity.id
_entity.type
_entity.pdbx_description
1 polymer ?
#
loop_
_entity_poly.entity_id
_entity_poly.type
_entity_poly.pdbx_seq_one_letter_code
_entity_poly.pdbx_strand_id
1 'polypeptide(L)'
;MTETGAIWAGRADEAQRVLEERFWNEGLSMYDIETPCPGGTCNTIFHYWWMAHAADVLIDAYERTGEPFYASRLGSLYEGVLARNGGAWPNELYDDMEWMALAWLRAYEATGEERYRSAVLQLWADIRTGWNEEMGGGIAWHKNQPGYKNTPANAPAVILAARLYRTFGSEDDLHWARRIYMWLQEHLVNPETGFVWDGMNRAGDGAIDYDWQFTYCQGVFVGAAVELYRCTGDRAYAADAARTLAAARAELAGEDGVLPAEGGGDAGLFKGILARYAAEAALFAGEAADGLCEAATWIGHNARVLWAQGRRGEAALFGPDWRQGPQEPVVQLCTQLSGVMLLESAARVESRFGADLFARGSGRAGRELRPSANLWDVRADGFQETLYARYYSGETGILNQWFPAGARPANENFYYWWQAHVIDTFVDALERTGDARYARRISDLSRNLRRANGGTFLHPYYDDMEWLALTLLRAYAVTGEESYKADVLELWADIRTAWNEFCGGGMAWKKDQLDYKNTPANAPAAILAARLYRLSGDAEDLEWAEEIYAWNREHLVDPETGFVWDGMNRLGDGAIDYDWKFTYCQGVMIGAGVELYRCTAEPRYLEDALRTAEACIDQLCEPDTLKLPDEGIDDTGLFKGILIRYLRLLLEERPELDRVRRVIEQNAELLWRQGLDADTGLCGPDWAEVPAGPVQLAVQLSGVMLTEAAARLANAASPRPLLPQRGY
;
A
#
# COMPACT_ATOMS: atom_id res chain seq x y z
N MET A 1 24.90 -5.89 19.03
CA MET A 1 25.00 -4.80 18.03
C MET A 1 24.97 -5.47 16.66
N THR A 2 23.80 -5.52 16.05
CA THR A 2 23.60 -5.98 14.67
C THR A 2 22.65 -4.97 14.06
N GLU A 3 23.19 -4.19 13.12
CA GLU A 3 22.51 -3.11 12.41
C GLU A 3 21.24 -3.64 11.72
N THR A 4 20.10 -3.03 12.04
CA THR A 4 18.85 -3.10 11.28
C THR A 4 19.02 -2.33 9.97
N GLY A 5 19.71 -2.94 8.99
CA GLY A 5 19.92 -2.36 7.66
C GLY A 5 18.76 -2.65 6.71
N ALA A 6 18.31 -1.63 5.98
CA ALA A 6 17.37 -1.74 4.86
C ALA A 6 17.86 -2.78 3.82
N ILE A 7 17.05 -3.80 3.52
CA ILE A 7 17.47 -4.98 2.75
C ILE A 7 17.92 -4.58 1.34
N TRP A 8 17.24 -3.62 0.71
CA TRP A 8 17.56 -3.17 -0.64
C TRP A 8 18.78 -2.26 -0.69
N ALA A 9 19.04 -1.48 0.36
CA ALA A 9 20.24 -0.65 0.44
C ALA A 9 21.51 -1.52 0.39
N GLY A 10 21.58 -2.61 1.17
CA GLY A 10 22.72 -3.53 1.13
C GLY A 10 22.89 -4.25 -0.21
N ARG A 11 21.78 -4.54 -0.91
CA ARG A 11 21.80 -5.15 -2.26
C ARG A 11 22.27 -4.17 -3.33
N ALA A 12 21.87 -2.91 -3.21
CA ALA A 12 22.35 -1.82 -4.06
C ALA A 12 23.86 -1.62 -3.85
N ASP A 13 24.34 -1.59 -2.60
CA ASP A 13 25.78 -1.52 -2.30
C ASP A 13 26.58 -2.68 -2.90
N GLU A 14 26.04 -3.90 -2.85
CA GLU A 14 26.68 -5.05 -3.47
C GLU A 14 26.75 -4.90 -5.00
N ALA A 15 25.67 -4.45 -5.64
CA ALA A 15 25.63 -4.22 -7.08
C ALA A 15 26.59 -3.11 -7.53
N GLN A 16 26.69 -2.02 -6.75
CA GLN A 16 27.64 -0.93 -6.97
C GLN A 16 29.08 -1.41 -6.84
N ARG A 17 29.40 -2.18 -5.80
CA ARG A 17 30.74 -2.77 -5.63
C ARG A 17 31.12 -3.66 -6.80
N VAL A 18 30.20 -4.51 -7.27
CA VAL A 18 30.43 -5.37 -8.44
C VAL A 18 30.63 -4.54 -9.71
N LEU A 19 29.89 -3.44 -9.89
CA LEU A 19 30.09 -2.51 -11.00
C LEU A 19 31.51 -1.94 -10.98
N GLU A 20 31.95 -1.40 -9.83
CA GLU A 20 33.30 -0.85 -9.66
C GLU A 20 34.39 -1.90 -9.91
N GLU A 21 34.29 -3.07 -9.28
CA GLU A 21 35.33 -4.11 -9.34
C GLU A 21 35.48 -4.72 -10.74
N ARG A 22 34.41 -4.76 -11.52
CA ARG A 22 34.34 -5.58 -12.75
C ARG A 22 34.33 -4.77 -14.03
N PHE A 23 33.92 -3.51 -13.96
CA PHE A 23 33.80 -2.65 -15.13
C PHE A 23 34.69 -1.41 -15.04
N TRP A 24 35.10 -0.92 -13.87
CA TRP A 24 35.94 0.29 -13.86
C TRP A 24 37.30 0.08 -14.52
N ASN A 25 37.67 0.98 -15.43
CA ASN A 25 38.95 1.00 -16.11
C ASN A 25 39.75 2.24 -15.71
N GLU A 26 40.74 2.05 -14.83
CA GLU A 26 41.62 3.13 -14.36
C GLU A 26 42.38 3.83 -15.50
N GLY A 27 42.75 3.11 -16.56
CA GLY A 27 43.49 3.67 -17.69
C GLY A 27 42.67 4.59 -18.57
N LEU A 28 41.35 4.37 -18.65
CA LEU A 28 40.41 5.20 -19.40
C LEU A 28 39.70 6.22 -18.52
N SER A 29 39.73 6.05 -17.19
CA SER A 29 38.87 6.79 -16.26
C SER A 29 37.38 6.70 -16.66
N MET A 30 36.97 5.51 -17.10
CA MET A 30 35.61 5.19 -17.54
C MET A 30 35.31 3.72 -17.20
N TYR A 31 34.07 3.30 -17.41
CA TYR A 31 33.72 1.88 -17.32
C TYR A 31 33.97 1.18 -18.67
N ASP A 32 34.55 -0.01 -18.60
CA ASP A 32 34.53 -0.99 -19.68
C ASP A 32 33.08 -1.30 -20.06
N ILE A 33 32.80 -1.42 -21.36
CA ILE A 33 31.43 -1.72 -21.82
C ILE A 33 31.05 -3.21 -21.66
N GLU A 34 32.01 -4.05 -21.28
CA GLU A 34 31.85 -5.50 -21.13
C GLU A 34 32.77 -6.07 -20.02
N THR A 35 32.29 -7.06 -19.26
CA THR A 35 33.10 -7.83 -18.31
C THR A 35 32.94 -9.35 -18.50
N PRO A 36 34.04 -10.13 -18.56
CA PRO A 36 35.41 -9.65 -18.74
C PRO A 36 35.59 -8.99 -20.11
N CYS A 37 36.48 -8.00 -20.23
CA CYS A 37 36.81 -7.32 -21.48
C CYS A 37 37.68 -8.23 -22.39
N PRO A 38 37.12 -8.89 -23.43
CA PRO A 38 37.84 -9.92 -24.16
C PRO A 38 39.04 -9.32 -24.92
N GLY A 39 40.25 -9.83 -24.64
CA GLY A 39 41.48 -9.33 -25.27
C GLY A 39 41.82 -7.86 -24.95
N GLY A 40 41.13 -7.22 -24.01
CA GLY A 40 41.30 -5.80 -23.70
C GLY A 40 40.74 -4.84 -24.76
N THR A 41 39.89 -5.31 -25.69
CA THR A 41 39.41 -4.52 -26.84
C THR A 41 37.93 -4.15 -26.79
N CYS A 42 37.25 -4.37 -25.65
CA CYS A 42 35.83 -4.07 -25.50
C CYS A 42 35.50 -2.58 -25.76
N ASN A 43 36.36 -1.64 -25.39
CA ASN A 43 36.07 -0.19 -25.53
C ASN A 43 36.48 0.42 -26.87
N THR A 44 36.58 -0.40 -27.93
CA THR A 44 36.81 0.09 -29.29
C THR A 44 35.66 0.97 -29.76
N ILE A 45 34.42 0.58 -29.42
CA ILE A 45 33.22 1.39 -29.58
C ILE A 45 33.06 2.26 -28.32
N PHE A 46 32.75 3.54 -28.52
CA PHE A 46 32.46 4.46 -27.43
C PHE A 46 30.96 4.64 -27.29
N HIS A 47 30.38 4.07 -26.23
CA HIS A 47 28.98 4.27 -25.87
C HIS A 47 28.87 5.46 -24.92
N TYR A 48 28.73 6.66 -25.49
CA TYR A 48 28.67 7.92 -24.74
C TYR A 48 27.50 7.94 -23.74
N TRP A 49 26.29 7.59 -24.19
CA TRP A 49 25.11 7.59 -23.32
C TRP A 49 25.11 6.47 -22.26
N TRP A 50 25.83 5.35 -22.48
CA TRP A 50 26.01 4.35 -21.41
C TRP A 50 26.83 4.92 -20.26
N MET A 51 27.80 5.80 -20.56
CA MET A 51 28.57 6.50 -19.53
C MET A 51 27.73 7.55 -18.79
N ALA A 52 26.77 8.19 -19.45
CA ALA A 52 25.80 9.06 -18.76
C ALA A 52 25.03 8.27 -17.69
N HIS A 53 24.60 7.06 -18.03
CA HIS A 53 23.90 6.19 -17.08
C HIS A 53 24.81 5.53 -16.03
N ALA A 54 26.10 5.37 -16.32
CA ALA A 54 27.08 5.04 -15.30
C ALA A 54 27.25 6.19 -14.29
N ALA A 55 27.24 7.44 -14.75
CA ALA A 55 27.20 8.61 -13.89
C ALA A 55 25.91 8.64 -13.05
N ASP A 56 24.75 8.34 -13.64
CA ASP A 56 23.48 8.28 -12.91
C ASP A 56 23.50 7.30 -11.72
N VAL A 57 24.05 6.09 -11.89
CA VAL A 57 24.10 5.10 -10.80
C VAL A 57 25.14 5.46 -9.74
N LEU A 58 26.24 6.13 -10.12
CA LEU A 58 27.17 6.71 -9.15
C LEU A 58 26.48 7.78 -8.30
N ILE A 59 25.67 8.63 -8.92
CA ILE A 59 24.90 9.66 -8.22
C ILE A 59 23.84 9.01 -7.32
N ASP A 60 23.16 7.95 -7.78
CA ASP A 60 22.20 7.21 -6.94
C ASP A 60 22.87 6.70 -5.64
N ALA A 61 24.05 6.11 -5.75
CA ALA A 61 24.80 5.65 -4.59
C ALA A 61 25.28 6.80 -3.71
N TYR A 62 25.75 7.90 -4.31
CA TYR A 62 26.17 9.08 -3.55
C TYR A 62 25.00 9.70 -2.77
N GLU A 63 23.84 9.88 -3.39
CA GLU A 63 22.63 10.39 -2.75
C GLU A 63 22.15 9.48 -1.60
N ARG A 64 22.28 8.16 -1.77
CA ARG A 64 21.88 7.18 -0.74
C ARG A 64 22.85 7.08 0.43
N THR A 65 24.16 7.13 0.16
CA THR A 65 25.19 6.79 1.17
C THR A 65 25.93 8.01 1.72
N GLY A 66 26.01 9.10 0.95
CA GLY A 66 26.88 10.24 1.23
C GLY A 66 28.38 9.94 1.10
N GLU A 67 28.78 8.75 0.61
CA GLU A 67 30.17 8.32 0.58
C GLU A 67 31.01 9.14 -0.42
N PRO A 68 32.06 9.85 0.01
CA PRO A 68 32.87 10.72 -0.87
C PRO A 68 33.55 9.99 -2.03
N PHE A 69 33.69 8.67 -1.93
CA PHE A 69 34.19 7.83 -3.01
C PHE A 69 33.40 8.06 -4.31
N TYR A 70 32.07 8.08 -4.25
CA TYR A 70 31.22 8.19 -5.43
C TYR A 70 31.38 9.55 -6.11
N ALA A 71 31.48 10.65 -5.34
CA ALA A 71 31.76 11.97 -5.88
C ALA A 71 33.14 12.05 -6.57
N SER A 72 34.17 11.45 -5.96
CA SER A 72 35.51 11.36 -6.56
C SER A 72 35.49 10.54 -7.87
N ARG A 73 34.80 9.39 -7.86
CA ARG A 73 34.64 8.50 -9.02
C ARG A 73 33.87 9.18 -10.15
N LEU A 74 32.82 9.92 -9.84
CA LEU A 74 32.07 10.76 -10.78
C LEU A 74 32.96 11.84 -11.40
N GLY A 75 33.87 12.42 -10.62
CA GLY A 75 34.89 13.35 -11.10
C GLY A 75 35.86 12.72 -12.11
N SER A 76 36.33 11.50 -11.85
CA SER A 76 37.17 10.75 -12.80
C SER A 76 36.42 10.39 -14.07
N LEU A 77 35.17 9.92 -13.95
CA LEU A 77 34.31 9.59 -15.09
C LEU A 77 34.08 10.81 -15.98
N TYR A 78 33.83 11.98 -15.39
CA TYR A 78 33.68 13.24 -16.12
C TYR A 78 34.89 13.53 -17.02
N GLU A 79 36.10 13.43 -16.49
CA GLU A 79 37.33 13.67 -17.26
C GLU A 79 37.54 12.61 -18.36
N GLY A 80 37.30 11.33 -18.04
CA GLY A 80 37.45 10.22 -18.99
C GLY A 80 36.50 10.34 -20.17
N VAL A 81 35.22 10.62 -19.91
CA VAL A 81 34.20 10.82 -20.95
C VAL A 81 34.51 12.04 -21.81
N LEU A 82 34.88 13.18 -21.19
CA LEU A 82 35.23 14.40 -21.92
C LEU A 82 36.43 14.16 -22.84
N ALA A 83 37.48 13.50 -22.34
CA ALA A 83 38.65 13.16 -23.13
C ALA A 83 38.30 12.20 -24.28
N ARG A 84 37.49 11.17 -24.02
CA ARG A 84 37.06 10.20 -25.03
C ARG A 84 36.20 10.83 -26.13
N ASN A 85 35.40 11.84 -25.77
CA ASN A 85 34.58 12.62 -26.69
C ASN A 85 35.35 13.78 -27.39
N GLY A 86 36.69 13.75 -27.37
CA GLY A 86 37.51 14.74 -28.08
C GLY A 86 37.62 16.11 -27.42
N GLY A 87 37.31 16.20 -26.11
CA GLY A 87 37.44 17.43 -25.33
C GLY A 87 36.24 18.38 -25.40
N ALA A 88 35.12 17.95 -25.97
CA ALA A 88 33.86 18.69 -26.01
C ALA A 88 32.70 17.82 -25.50
N TRP A 89 31.67 18.46 -24.92
CA TRP A 89 30.47 17.74 -24.48
C TRP A 89 29.49 17.42 -25.61
N PRO A 90 29.13 18.37 -26.50
CA PRO A 90 28.20 18.08 -27.58
C PRO A 90 28.71 17.00 -28.55
N ASN A 91 27.79 16.22 -29.10
CA ASN A 91 28.06 15.24 -30.16
C ASN A 91 26.97 15.30 -31.26
N GLU A 92 26.84 14.27 -32.11
CA GLU A 92 25.91 14.25 -33.26
C GLU A 92 24.50 13.72 -32.93
N LEU A 93 24.32 13.12 -31.76
CA LEU A 93 23.11 12.44 -31.29
C LEU A 93 22.47 13.28 -30.16
N TYR A 94 21.25 13.75 -30.38
CA TYR A 94 20.59 14.66 -29.44
C TYR A 94 20.17 13.94 -28.16
N ASP A 95 19.67 12.71 -28.27
CA ASP A 95 19.35 11.84 -27.14
C ASP A 95 20.58 11.55 -26.27
N ASP A 96 21.72 11.18 -26.85
CA ASP A 96 22.98 10.97 -26.12
C ASP A 96 23.37 12.21 -25.28
N MET A 97 23.23 13.40 -25.86
CA MET A 97 23.49 14.67 -25.18
C MET A 97 22.48 14.92 -24.05
N GLU A 98 21.20 14.59 -24.24
CA GLU A 98 20.15 14.75 -23.23
C GLU A 98 20.42 13.87 -22.01
N TRP A 99 20.79 12.61 -22.21
CA TRP A 99 21.16 11.70 -21.12
C TRP A 99 22.33 12.23 -20.30
N MET A 100 23.37 12.69 -20.98
CA MET A 100 24.55 13.26 -20.32
C MET A 100 24.24 14.57 -19.60
N ALA A 101 23.41 15.43 -20.19
CA ALA A 101 22.97 16.67 -19.58
C ALA A 101 22.17 16.42 -18.30
N LEU A 102 21.28 15.43 -18.30
CA LEU A 102 20.54 15.00 -17.11
C LEU A 102 21.48 14.48 -16.02
N ALA A 103 22.43 13.61 -16.37
CA ALA A 103 23.40 13.08 -15.41
C ALA A 103 24.25 14.20 -14.79
N TRP A 104 24.74 15.17 -15.58
CA TRP A 104 25.51 16.30 -15.05
C TRP A 104 24.67 17.31 -14.28
N LEU A 105 23.39 17.50 -14.63
CA LEU A 105 22.49 18.31 -13.81
C LEU A 105 22.33 17.67 -12.42
N ARG A 106 22.08 16.37 -12.36
CA ARG A 106 22.01 15.63 -11.09
C ARG A 106 23.33 15.69 -10.32
N ALA A 107 24.47 15.55 -11.01
CA ALA A 107 25.78 15.67 -10.39
C ALA A 107 26.00 17.06 -9.77
N TYR A 108 25.59 18.12 -10.48
CA TYR A 108 25.65 19.48 -9.97
C TYR A 108 24.75 19.66 -8.73
N GLU A 109 23.51 19.16 -8.79
CA GLU A 109 22.56 19.24 -7.67
C GLU A 109 23.09 18.49 -6.43
N ALA A 110 23.76 17.36 -6.62
CA ALA A 110 24.29 16.54 -5.54
C ALA A 110 25.59 17.10 -4.94
N THR A 111 26.48 17.68 -5.76
CA THR A 111 27.85 18.05 -5.33
C THR A 111 28.12 19.56 -5.24
N GLY A 112 27.33 20.37 -5.95
CA GLY A 112 27.55 21.80 -6.11
C GLY A 112 28.74 22.19 -7.02
N GLU A 113 29.37 21.23 -7.71
CA GLU A 113 30.56 21.52 -8.51
C GLU A 113 30.23 22.20 -9.85
N GLU A 114 30.75 23.41 -10.06
CA GLU A 114 30.45 24.26 -11.22
C GLU A 114 30.87 23.66 -12.59
N ARG A 115 31.77 22.67 -12.63
CA ARG A 115 32.11 21.96 -13.88
C ARG A 115 30.89 21.23 -14.47
N TYR A 116 30.07 20.61 -13.62
CA TYR A 116 28.88 19.91 -14.04
C TYR A 116 27.81 20.87 -14.55
N ARG A 117 27.63 22.00 -13.84
CA ARG A 117 26.78 23.10 -14.31
C ARG A 117 27.22 23.62 -15.68
N SER A 118 28.52 23.82 -15.87
CA SER A 118 29.07 24.31 -17.14
C SER A 118 28.84 23.32 -18.28
N ALA A 119 28.89 22.01 -18.00
CA ALA A 119 28.61 20.96 -18.97
C ALA A 119 27.13 20.92 -19.37
N VAL A 120 26.20 20.92 -18.40
CA VAL A 120 24.76 20.89 -18.70
C VAL A 120 24.31 22.11 -19.52
N LEU A 121 24.83 23.31 -19.22
CA LEU A 121 24.46 24.52 -19.99
C LEU A 121 24.98 24.49 -21.42
N GLN A 122 26.17 23.92 -21.66
CA GLN A 122 26.70 23.71 -23.01
C GLN A 122 25.85 22.71 -23.80
N LEU A 123 25.52 21.57 -23.17
CA LEU A 123 24.68 20.54 -23.77
C LEU A 123 23.28 21.07 -24.08
N TRP A 124 22.62 21.74 -23.14
CA TRP A 124 21.28 22.29 -23.35
C TRP A 124 21.24 23.35 -24.46
N ALA A 125 22.28 24.18 -24.59
CA ALA A 125 22.39 25.13 -25.69
C ALA A 125 22.43 24.42 -27.06
N ASP A 126 23.15 23.30 -27.17
CA ASP A 126 23.24 22.52 -28.40
C ASP A 126 21.98 21.69 -28.65
N ILE A 127 21.41 21.04 -27.62
CA ILE A 127 20.17 20.23 -27.72
C ILE A 127 19.01 21.03 -28.32
N ARG A 128 18.82 22.28 -27.88
CA ARG A 128 17.76 23.15 -28.41
C ARG A 128 17.88 23.41 -29.91
N THR A 129 19.06 23.23 -30.52
CA THR A 129 19.23 23.36 -31.97
C THR A 129 18.58 22.21 -32.76
N GLY A 130 18.30 21.08 -32.10
CA GLY A 130 17.65 19.93 -32.71
C GLY A 130 16.16 20.11 -32.96
N TRP A 131 15.52 21.06 -32.25
CA TRP A 131 14.13 21.41 -32.53
C TRP A 131 13.98 22.04 -33.91
N ASN A 132 13.06 21.51 -34.70
CA ASN A 132 12.66 22.11 -35.98
C ASN A 132 11.21 21.74 -36.31
N GLU A 133 10.63 22.40 -37.32
CA GLU A 133 9.20 22.27 -37.65
C GLU A 133 8.88 21.09 -38.59
N GLU A 134 9.86 20.28 -38.98
CA GLU A 134 9.56 18.99 -39.64
C GLU A 134 8.75 18.12 -38.68
N MET A 135 7.73 17.42 -39.19
CA MET A 135 6.78 16.64 -38.38
C MET A 135 6.06 17.46 -37.28
N GLY A 136 5.85 18.76 -37.52
CA GLY A 136 5.07 19.63 -36.62
C GLY A 136 5.83 20.09 -35.36
N GLY A 137 7.13 19.79 -35.26
CA GLY A 137 7.95 20.12 -34.11
C GLY A 137 8.88 18.98 -33.71
N GLY A 138 9.30 19.01 -32.44
CA GLY A 138 10.14 17.97 -31.85
C GLY A 138 11.62 18.18 -32.15
N ILE A 139 12.45 17.69 -31.24
CA ILE A 139 13.89 17.58 -31.39
C ILE A 139 14.17 16.33 -32.25
N ALA A 140 15.06 16.49 -33.23
CA ALA A 140 15.50 15.39 -34.08
C ALA A 140 16.37 14.40 -33.29
N TRP A 141 16.39 13.13 -33.68
CA TRP A 141 17.29 12.15 -33.06
C TRP A 141 18.77 12.46 -33.32
N HIS A 142 19.10 12.79 -34.58
CA HIS A 142 20.48 12.96 -35.05
C HIS A 142 20.58 14.23 -35.92
N LYS A 143 21.70 14.97 -35.83
CA LYS A 143 21.93 16.22 -36.57
C LYS A 143 21.76 16.12 -38.09
N ASN A 144 22.24 15.03 -38.68
CA ASN A 144 22.08 14.70 -40.10
C ASN A 144 20.70 14.14 -40.51
N GLN A 145 19.77 13.95 -39.57
CA GLN A 145 18.42 13.42 -39.86
C GLN A 145 17.34 14.29 -39.19
N PRO A 146 17.20 15.57 -39.61
CA PRO A 146 16.36 16.55 -38.91
C PRO A 146 14.88 16.18 -38.83
N GLY A 147 14.39 15.35 -39.76
CA GLY A 147 13.01 14.91 -39.83
C GLY A 147 12.66 13.70 -38.97
N TYR A 148 13.65 12.93 -38.49
CA TYR A 148 13.37 11.78 -37.63
C TYR A 148 13.26 12.23 -36.17
N LYS A 149 12.05 12.14 -35.63
CA LYS A 149 11.72 12.58 -34.27
C LYS A 149 11.40 11.37 -33.43
N ASN A 150 12.06 11.22 -32.28
CA ASN A 150 11.84 10.09 -31.40
C ASN A 150 11.70 10.51 -29.94
N THR A 151 10.96 9.71 -29.18
CA THR A 151 10.73 9.85 -27.75
C THR A 151 12.02 10.03 -26.94
N PRO A 152 13.12 9.27 -27.17
CA PRO A 152 14.36 9.46 -26.40
C PRO A 152 15.11 10.76 -26.68
N ALA A 153 14.84 11.47 -27.77
CA ALA A 153 15.39 12.82 -28.01
C ALA A 153 14.39 13.94 -27.63
N ASN A 154 13.26 13.61 -26.98
CA ASN A 154 12.24 14.60 -26.67
C ASN A 154 11.80 14.53 -25.21
N ALA A 155 11.46 13.35 -24.70
CA ALA A 155 11.02 13.21 -23.32
C ALA A 155 12.16 13.50 -22.31
N PRO A 156 13.41 13.04 -22.52
CA PRO A 156 14.54 13.49 -21.70
C PRO A 156 14.79 15.00 -21.77
N ALA A 157 14.64 15.62 -22.95
CA ALA A 157 14.67 17.09 -23.06
C ALA A 157 13.57 17.79 -22.23
N VAL A 158 12.35 17.24 -22.13
CA VAL A 158 11.32 17.77 -21.21
C VAL A 158 11.78 17.68 -19.76
N ILE A 159 12.30 16.53 -19.34
CA ILE A 159 12.81 16.31 -17.98
C ILE A 159 13.92 17.32 -17.68
N LEU A 160 14.87 17.47 -18.60
CA LEU A 160 16.00 18.38 -18.48
C LEU A 160 15.52 19.83 -18.35
N ALA A 161 14.67 20.30 -19.27
CA ALA A 161 14.18 21.67 -19.28
C ALA A 161 13.36 21.99 -18.01
N ALA A 162 12.51 21.07 -17.55
CA ALA A 162 11.76 21.23 -16.31
C ALA A 162 12.68 21.29 -15.07
N ARG A 163 13.71 20.44 -14.99
CA ARG A 163 14.70 20.48 -13.90
C ARG A 163 15.55 21.75 -13.95
N LEU A 164 16.00 22.18 -15.14
CA LEU A 164 16.71 23.46 -15.32
C LEU A 164 15.87 24.65 -14.85
N TYR A 165 14.57 24.67 -15.16
CA TYR A 165 13.66 25.69 -14.63
C TYR A 165 13.63 25.69 -13.11
N ARG A 166 13.48 24.54 -12.43
CA ARG A 166 13.48 24.51 -10.97
C ARG A 166 14.82 24.92 -10.36
N THR A 167 15.92 24.55 -11.00
CA THR A 167 17.27 24.72 -10.45
C THR A 167 17.83 26.11 -10.73
N PHE A 168 17.51 26.73 -11.87
CA PHE A 168 18.04 28.04 -12.28
C PHE A 168 16.98 29.15 -12.46
N GLY A 169 15.68 28.81 -12.43
CA GLY A 169 14.57 29.78 -12.45
C GLY A 169 14.26 30.41 -13.81
N SER A 170 14.73 29.85 -14.92
CA SER A 170 14.50 30.38 -16.27
C SER A 170 13.14 29.94 -16.82
N GLU A 171 12.19 30.86 -16.93
CA GLU A 171 10.86 30.62 -17.53
C GLU A 171 10.92 30.11 -18.97
N ASP A 172 11.99 30.46 -19.71
CA ASP A 172 12.22 29.93 -21.07
C ASP A 172 12.37 28.41 -21.05
N ASP A 173 13.01 27.84 -20.02
CA ASP A 173 13.18 26.39 -19.90
C ASP A 173 11.84 25.70 -19.60
N LEU A 174 10.97 26.30 -18.77
CA LEU A 174 9.62 25.77 -18.56
C LEU A 174 8.77 25.85 -19.84
N HIS A 175 8.94 26.91 -20.62
CA HIS A 175 8.30 27.03 -21.94
C HIS A 175 8.75 25.91 -22.88
N TRP A 176 10.05 25.64 -22.96
CA TRP A 176 10.60 24.51 -23.72
C TRP A 176 10.03 23.17 -23.26
N ALA A 177 10.02 22.92 -21.94
CA ALA A 177 9.48 21.69 -21.37
C ALA A 177 8.03 21.45 -21.81
N ARG A 178 7.15 22.47 -21.68
CA ARG A 178 5.76 22.39 -22.11
C ARG A 178 5.63 22.19 -23.62
N ARG A 179 6.42 22.92 -24.42
CA ARG A 179 6.39 22.84 -25.88
C ARG A 179 6.70 21.43 -26.38
N ILE A 180 7.76 20.83 -25.86
CA ILE A 180 8.18 19.48 -26.26
C ILE A 180 7.20 18.42 -25.75
N TYR A 181 6.68 18.57 -24.52
CA TYR A 181 5.69 17.66 -23.97
C TYR A 181 4.38 17.64 -24.76
N MET A 182 3.87 18.80 -25.18
CA MET A 182 2.68 18.87 -26.02
C MET A 182 2.88 18.15 -27.35
N TRP A 183 4.05 18.32 -27.98
CA TRP A 183 4.37 17.60 -29.22
C TRP A 183 4.42 16.08 -29.02
N LEU A 184 5.02 15.60 -27.92
CA LEU A 184 4.99 14.18 -27.57
C LEU A 184 3.55 13.66 -27.43
N GLN A 185 2.70 14.37 -26.67
CA GLN A 185 1.31 13.98 -26.47
C GLN A 185 0.50 13.93 -27.78
N GLU A 186 0.75 14.86 -28.70
CA GLU A 186 0.04 14.93 -29.97
C GLU A 186 0.45 13.81 -30.94
N HIS A 187 1.73 13.43 -30.95
CA HIS A 187 2.29 12.58 -32.00
C HIS A 187 2.70 11.17 -31.57
N LEU A 188 3.27 11.01 -30.38
CA LEU A 188 3.92 9.76 -29.96
C LEU A 188 3.26 9.07 -28.77
N VAL A 189 2.18 9.63 -28.22
CA VAL A 189 1.40 9.00 -27.14
C VAL A 189 0.07 8.51 -27.70
N ASN A 190 -0.23 7.23 -27.47
CA ASN A 190 -1.54 6.66 -27.76
C ASN A 190 -2.61 7.37 -26.88
N PRO A 191 -3.58 8.08 -27.47
CA PRO A 191 -4.57 8.83 -26.70
C PRO A 191 -5.56 7.93 -25.93
N GLU A 192 -5.72 6.68 -26.34
CA GLU A 192 -6.63 5.73 -25.69
C GLU A 192 -5.98 5.07 -24.47
N THR A 193 -4.74 4.60 -24.60
CA THR A 193 -4.07 3.82 -23.55
C THR A 193 -3.06 4.64 -22.75
N GLY A 194 -2.48 5.70 -23.33
CA GLY A 194 -1.31 6.40 -22.79
C GLY A 194 0.03 5.70 -23.06
N PHE A 195 0.04 4.65 -23.88
CA PHE A 195 1.27 3.99 -24.34
C PHE A 195 2.10 4.90 -25.24
N VAL A 196 3.42 4.84 -25.16
CA VAL A 196 4.33 5.76 -25.87
C VAL A 196 5.10 5.02 -26.96
N TRP A 197 5.02 5.50 -28.19
CA TRP A 197 5.75 4.94 -29.35
C TRP A 197 7.17 5.51 -29.45
N ASP A 198 8.08 4.77 -30.09
CA ASP A 198 9.50 5.16 -30.14
C ASP A 198 9.74 6.43 -30.95
N GLY A 199 9.21 6.51 -32.18
CA GLY A 199 9.45 7.67 -33.03
C GLY A 199 8.64 7.69 -34.31
N MET A 200 8.84 8.75 -35.09
CA MET A 200 8.16 8.96 -36.36
C MET A 200 9.10 9.51 -37.43
N ASN A 201 8.82 9.17 -38.69
CA ASN A 201 9.53 9.62 -39.88
C ASN A 201 10.99 9.12 -39.99
N ARG A 202 11.30 7.96 -39.39
CA ARG A 202 12.62 7.32 -39.50
C ARG A 202 13.01 7.00 -40.93
N ALA A 203 12.05 6.58 -41.75
CA ALA A 203 12.24 6.25 -43.17
C ALA A 203 12.01 7.44 -44.12
N GLY A 204 11.71 8.64 -43.59
CA GLY A 204 11.39 9.82 -44.40
C GLY A 204 9.98 9.81 -45.02
N ASP A 205 9.08 8.97 -44.51
CA ASP A 205 7.71 8.76 -45.00
C ASP A 205 6.61 9.34 -44.09
N GLY A 206 6.99 9.96 -42.97
CA GLY A 206 6.10 10.53 -41.97
C GLY A 206 5.41 9.50 -41.06
N ALA A 207 5.70 8.20 -41.19
CA ALA A 207 5.04 7.15 -40.43
C ALA A 207 5.57 7.04 -38.99
N ILE A 208 4.71 6.60 -38.06
CA ILE A 208 5.09 6.26 -36.68
C ILE A 208 5.55 4.79 -36.64
N ASP A 209 6.64 4.52 -35.93
CA ASP A 209 7.17 3.16 -35.71
C ASP A 209 6.37 2.42 -34.62
N TYR A 210 5.12 2.03 -34.90
CA TYR A 210 4.22 1.37 -33.92
C TYR A 210 4.72 0.03 -33.35
N ASP A 211 5.58 -0.67 -34.10
CA ASP A 211 6.15 -1.95 -33.68
C ASP A 211 7.33 -1.79 -32.71
N TRP A 212 7.86 -0.56 -32.56
CA TRP A 212 8.99 -0.26 -31.69
C TRP A 212 8.46 0.14 -30.31
N GLN A 213 8.24 -0.89 -29.51
CA GLN A 213 7.63 -0.79 -28.18
C GLN A 213 8.68 -1.08 -27.11
N PHE A 214 9.22 -0.02 -26.52
CA PHE A 214 10.32 -0.13 -25.58
C PHE A 214 9.98 0.45 -24.21
N THR A 215 10.54 -0.17 -23.17
CA THR A 215 10.27 0.21 -21.78
C THR A 215 10.73 1.63 -21.45
N TYR A 216 11.90 2.04 -21.95
CA TYR A 216 12.46 3.37 -21.68
C TYR A 216 11.59 4.53 -22.18
N CYS A 217 10.92 4.39 -23.35
CA CYS A 217 10.01 5.39 -23.89
C CYS A 217 8.87 5.70 -22.90
N GLN A 218 8.33 4.66 -22.27
CA GLN A 218 7.32 4.81 -21.22
C GLN A 218 7.93 5.52 -20.01
N GLY A 219 9.12 5.11 -19.60
CA GLY A 219 9.84 5.67 -18.46
C GLY A 219 10.09 7.16 -18.57
N VAL A 220 10.65 7.61 -19.70
CA VAL A 220 10.98 9.04 -19.90
C VAL A 220 9.74 9.91 -20.03
N PHE A 221 8.66 9.41 -20.63
CA PHE A 221 7.41 10.17 -20.68
C PHE A 221 6.79 10.32 -19.29
N VAL A 222 6.81 9.25 -18.47
CA VAL A 222 6.42 9.29 -17.06
C VAL A 222 7.27 10.29 -16.28
N GLY A 223 8.59 10.26 -16.47
CA GLY A 223 9.51 11.23 -15.88
C GLY A 223 9.17 12.67 -16.28
N ALA A 224 8.98 12.93 -17.57
CA ALA A 224 8.64 14.24 -18.12
C ALA A 224 7.34 14.79 -17.51
N ALA A 225 6.31 13.95 -17.43
CA ALA A 225 5.03 14.30 -16.82
C ALA A 225 5.18 14.62 -15.33
N VAL A 226 5.94 13.80 -14.58
CA VAL A 226 6.22 14.05 -13.16
C VAL A 226 6.98 15.36 -12.94
N GLU A 227 7.96 15.68 -13.79
CA GLU A 227 8.68 16.95 -13.69
C GLU A 227 7.80 18.17 -14.00
N LEU A 228 6.91 18.07 -14.99
CA LEU A 228 5.94 19.12 -15.27
C LEU A 228 4.93 19.28 -14.13
N TYR A 229 4.49 18.17 -13.52
CA TYR A 229 3.67 18.22 -12.30
C TYR A 229 4.42 18.94 -11.17
N ARG A 230 5.71 18.63 -10.93
CA ARG A 230 6.57 19.32 -9.96
C ARG A 230 6.63 20.83 -10.19
N CYS A 231 6.71 21.25 -11.44
CA CYS A 231 6.84 22.67 -11.80
C CYS A 231 5.53 23.45 -11.73
N THR A 232 4.39 22.78 -11.92
CA THR A 232 3.11 23.47 -12.20
C THR A 232 1.99 23.16 -11.21
N GLY A 233 2.04 22.01 -10.53
CA GLY A 233 0.94 21.49 -9.71
C GLY A 233 -0.27 20.99 -10.51
N ASP A 234 -0.21 20.95 -11.84
CA ASP A 234 -1.32 20.49 -12.68
C ASP A 234 -1.46 18.97 -12.64
N ARG A 235 -2.54 18.50 -12.01
CA ARG A 235 -2.84 17.08 -11.82
C ARG A 235 -3.01 16.32 -13.14
N ALA A 236 -3.24 16.98 -14.27
CA ALA A 236 -3.30 16.32 -15.58
C ALA A 236 -2.00 15.57 -15.89
N TYR A 237 -0.84 16.15 -15.56
CA TYR A 237 0.44 15.50 -15.77
C TYR A 237 0.64 14.26 -14.87
N ALA A 238 0.19 14.32 -13.62
CA ALA A 238 0.21 13.15 -12.73
C ALA A 238 -0.72 12.02 -13.23
N ALA A 239 -1.87 12.38 -13.79
CA ALA A 239 -2.79 11.44 -14.42
C ALA A 239 -2.19 10.81 -15.69
N ASP A 240 -1.48 11.59 -16.52
CA ASP A 240 -0.76 11.09 -17.69
C ASP A 240 0.33 10.09 -17.28
N ALA A 241 1.13 10.39 -16.25
CA ALA A 241 2.13 9.49 -15.71
C ALA A 241 1.51 8.15 -15.24
N ALA A 242 0.42 8.21 -14.47
CA ALA A 242 -0.28 7.02 -14.00
C ALA A 242 -0.85 6.19 -15.15
N ARG A 243 -1.45 6.85 -16.15
CA ARG A 243 -2.00 6.21 -17.36
C ARG A 243 -0.91 5.48 -18.15
N THR A 244 0.23 6.12 -18.39
CA THR A 244 1.36 5.52 -19.12
C THR A 244 1.97 4.34 -18.36
N LEU A 245 2.11 4.42 -17.02
CA LEU A 245 2.60 3.28 -16.23
C LEU A 245 1.65 2.07 -16.28
N ALA A 246 0.33 2.31 -16.24
CA ALA A 246 -0.66 1.26 -16.40
C ALA A 246 -0.56 0.59 -17.78
N ALA A 247 -0.44 1.39 -18.85
CA ALA A 247 -0.24 0.87 -20.21
C ALA A 247 1.07 0.10 -20.36
N ALA A 248 2.18 0.62 -19.85
CA ALA A 248 3.48 -0.05 -19.86
C ALA A 248 3.42 -1.42 -19.16
N ARG A 249 2.76 -1.48 -18.00
CA ARG A 249 2.58 -2.74 -17.26
C ARG A 249 1.70 -3.72 -18.04
N ALA A 250 0.63 -3.25 -18.66
CA ALA A 250 -0.31 -4.10 -19.39
C ALA A 250 0.28 -4.65 -20.70
N GLU A 251 1.05 -3.84 -21.42
CA GLU A 251 1.53 -4.16 -22.77
C GLU A 251 2.94 -4.78 -22.78
N LEU A 252 3.82 -4.42 -21.83
CA LEU A 252 5.23 -4.85 -21.84
C LEU A 252 5.59 -5.89 -20.79
N ALA A 253 4.90 -5.93 -19.64
CA ALA A 253 5.24 -6.90 -18.60
C ALA A 253 4.78 -8.32 -19.00
N GLY A 254 5.55 -9.33 -18.60
CA GLY A 254 5.11 -10.72 -18.72
C GLY A 254 3.90 -11.01 -17.83
N GLU A 255 3.27 -12.18 -17.99
CA GLU A 255 2.16 -12.63 -17.12
C GLU A 255 2.53 -12.66 -15.63
N ASP A 256 3.83 -12.82 -15.33
CA ASP A 256 4.40 -12.78 -14.00
C ASP A 256 4.57 -11.34 -13.45
N GLY A 257 4.32 -10.31 -14.26
CA GLY A 257 4.49 -8.91 -13.92
C GLY A 257 5.93 -8.41 -14.02
N VAL A 258 6.87 -9.21 -14.53
CA VAL A 258 8.28 -8.84 -14.68
C VAL A 258 8.51 -8.21 -16.05
N LEU A 259 9.32 -7.16 -16.09
CA LEU A 259 9.66 -6.46 -17.32
C LEU A 259 10.34 -7.39 -18.36
N PRO A 260 10.19 -7.11 -19.67
CA PRO A 260 10.56 -8.04 -20.73
C PRO A 260 12.08 -8.11 -20.95
N ALA A 261 12.59 -9.23 -21.44
CA ALA A 261 13.99 -9.30 -21.89
C ALA A 261 14.13 -8.57 -23.24
N GLU A 262 14.72 -7.37 -23.24
CA GLU A 262 14.86 -6.53 -24.44
C GLU A 262 16.20 -6.75 -25.18
N GLY A 263 17.04 -7.67 -24.69
CA GLY A 263 18.33 -8.00 -25.30
C GLY A 263 19.52 -7.22 -24.73
N GLY A 264 20.68 -7.40 -25.35
CA GLY A 264 21.91 -6.66 -25.06
C GLY A 264 22.03 -5.38 -25.91
N GLY A 265 23.20 -4.78 -25.94
CA GLY A 265 23.42 -3.49 -26.59
C GLY A 265 22.58 -2.41 -25.92
N ASP A 266 22.13 -1.42 -26.69
CA ASP A 266 21.40 -0.27 -26.15
C ASP A 266 20.14 -0.68 -25.37
N ALA A 267 19.43 -1.70 -25.86
CA ALA A 267 18.23 -2.25 -25.23
C ALA A 267 18.46 -2.80 -23.81
N GLY A 268 19.71 -3.11 -23.45
CA GLY A 268 20.08 -3.53 -22.12
C GLY A 268 19.81 -2.48 -21.04
N LEU A 269 19.77 -1.19 -21.39
CA LEU A 269 19.51 -0.07 -20.46
C LEU A 269 18.02 0.25 -20.28
N PHE A 270 17.16 -0.20 -21.18
CA PHE A 270 15.81 0.36 -21.31
C PHE A 270 14.95 0.15 -20.06
N LYS A 271 14.93 -1.08 -19.52
CA LYS A 271 14.20 -1.38 -18.29
C LYS A 271 14.70 -0.61 -17.07
N GLY A 272 16.00 -0.36 -16.98
CA GLY A 272 16.58 0.43 -15.90
C GLY A 272 16.03 1.85 -15.87
N ILE A 273 15.93 2.46 -17.06
CA ILE A 273 15.37 3.81 -17.24
C ILE A 273 13.89 3.85 -16.84
N LEU A 274 13.09 2.86 -17.27
CA LEU A 274 11.71 2.73 -16.81
C LEU A 274 11.63 2.59 -15.29
N ALA A 275 12.47 1.73 -14.70
CA ALA A 275 12.49 1.50 -13.26
C ALA A 275 12.78 2.79 -12.47
N ARG A 276 13.76 3.59 -12.92
CA ARG A 276 14.09 4.89 -12.33
C ARG A 276 12.87 5.81 -12.29
N TYR A 277 12.25 6.06 -13.42
CA TYR A 277 11.17 7.06 -13.50
C TYR A 277 9.85 6.55 -12.91
N ALA A 278 9.58 5.25 -12.95
CA ALA A 278 8.47 4.65 -12.21
C ALA A 278 8.65 4.80 -10.69
N ALA A 279 9.87 4.60 -10.17
CA ALA A 279 10.18 4.84 -8.77
C ALA A 279 10.08 6.33 -8.40
N GLU A 280 10.57 7.24 -9.26
CA GLU A 280 10.38 8.68 -9.05
C GLU A 280 8.91 9.09 -9.01
N ALA A 281 8.08 8.54 -9.91
CA ALA A 281 6.65 8.80 -9.94
C ALA A 281 5.95 8.31 -8.66
N ALA A 282 6.31 7.11 -8.20
CA ALA A 282 5.83 6.55 -6.94
C ALA A 282 6.19 7.41 -5.72
N LEU A 283 7.45 7.86 -5.64
CA LEU A 283 7.96 8.64 -4.51
C LEU A 283 7.35 10.05 -4.44
N PHE A 284 7.05 10.65 -5.59
CA PHE A 284 6.65 12.06 -5.65
C PHE A 284 5.14 12.29 -5.82
N ALA A 285 4.44 11.44 -6.56
CA ALA A 285 3.05 11.69 -6.93
C ALA A 285 2.06 10.62 -6.44
N GLY A 286 2.51 9.70 -5.56
CA GLY A 286 1.65 8.73 -4.87
C GLY A 286 0.48 9.34 -4.05
N GLU A 287 0.55 10.63 -3.71
CA GLU A 287 -0.58 11.36 -3.07
C GLU A 287 -1.50 12.07 -4.08
N ALA A 288 -1.09 12.17 -5.35
CA ALA A 288 -1.77 12.96 -6.39
C ALA A 288 -2.63 12.10 -7.34
N ALA A 289 -2.27 10.83 -7.55
CA ALA A 289 -3.01 9.89 -8.40
C ALA A 289 -2.84 8.42 -7.94
N ASP A 290 -3.95 7.69 -7.79
CA ASP A 290 -4.04 6.34 -7.23
C ASP A 290 -3.09 5.31 -7.89
N GLY A 291 -2.82 5.44 -9.19
CA GLY A 291 -1.97 4.49 -9.95
C GLY A 291 -0.47 4.55 -9.61
N LEU A 292 0.00 5.59 -8.92
CA LEU A 292 1.43 5.77 -8.65
C LEU A 292 1.92 4.97 -7.44
N CYS A 293 1.01 4.58 -6.54
CA CYS A 293 1.32 3.59 -5.51
C CYS A 293 1.57 2.19 -6.09
N GLU A 294 0.89 1.82 -7.18
CA GLU A 294 1.13 0.53 -7.85
C GLU A 294 2.54 0.45 -8.43
N ALA A 295 3.08 1.55 -8.94
CA ALA A 295 4.45 1.61 -9.45
C ALA A 295 5.49 1.19 -8.39
N ALA A 296 5.32 1.63 -7.14
CA ALA A 296 6.18 1.24 -6.03
C ALA A 296 6.22 -0.29 -5.85
N THR A 297 5.05 -0.93 -5.84
CA THR A 297 4.93 -2.38 -5.72
C THR A 297 5.47 -3.13 -6.93
N TRP A 298 5.29 -2.57 -8.14
CA TRP A 298 5.77 -3.17 -9.38
C TRP A 298 7.29 -3.15 -9.48
N ILE A 299 7.92 -2.02 -9.13
CA ILE A 299 9.38 -1.91 -9.02
C ILE A 299 9.91 -2.87 -7.97
N GLY A 300 9.24 -2.96 -6.82
CA GLY A 300 9.64 -3.91 -5.80
C GLY A 300 9.50 -5.37 -6.19
N HIS A 301 8.51 -5.72 -7.01
CA HIS A 301 8.39 -7.05 -7.57
C HIS A 301 9.54 -7.39 -8.51
N ASN A 302 9.87 -6.50 -9.44
CA ASN A 302 10.98 -6.69 -10.38
C ASN A 302 12.32 -6.80 -9.65
N ALA A 303 12.56 -5.97 -8.64
CA ALA A 303 13.79 -6.02 -7.83
C ALA A 303 13.97 -7.37 -7.13
N ARG A 304 12.88 -7.97 -6.62
CA ARG A 304 12.90 -9.32 -6.03
C ARG A 304 13.24 -10.39 -7.02
N VAL A 305 12.65 -10.35 -8.21
CA VAL A 305 12.92 -11.34 -9.24
C VAL A 305 14.38 -11.23 -9.69
N LEU A 306 14.86 -10.02 -9.98
CA LEU A 306 16.26 -9.76 -10.29
C LEU A 306 17.20 -10.30 -9.22
N TRP A 307 16.95 -9.98 -7.95
CA TRP A 307 17.84 -10.40 -6.87
C TRP A 307 17.82 -11.91 -6.64
N ALA A 308 16.64 -12.53 -6.69
CA ALA A 308 16.48 -13.95 -6.42
C ALA A 308 16.97 -14.84 -7.58
N GLN A 309 16.84 -14.37 -8.83
CA GLN A 309 16.99 -15.21 -10.01
C GLN A 309 17.97 -14.65 -11.04
N GLY A 310 18.08 -13.32 -11.15
CA GLY A 310 18.85 -12.62 -12.18
C GLY A 310 20.36 -12.50 -11.93
N ARG A 311 20.87 -12.94 -10.77
CA ARG A 311 22.30 -12.90 -10.41
C ARG A 311 23.11 -14.01 -11.11
N ARG A 312 24.38 -13.74 -11.41
CA ARG A 312 25.35 -14.78 -11.82
C ARG A 312 25.89 -15.51 -10.59
N GLY A 313 25.32 -16.67 -10.30
CA GLY A 313 25.64 -17.38 -9.06
C GLY A 313 25.34 -16.46 -7.88
N GLU A 314 26.32 -16.24 -7.00
CA GLU A 314 26.16 -15.29 -5.90
C GLU A 314 26.50 -13.83 -6.25
N ALA A 315 27.20 -13.58 -7.36
CA ALA A 315 27.62 -12.23 -7.73
C ALA A 315 26.45 -11.43 -8.31
N ALA A 316 26.33 -10.16 -7.90
CA ALA A 316 25.39 -9.17 -8.44
C ALA A 316 25.77 -8.70 -9.87
N LEU A 317 25.95 -9.65 -10.79
CA LEU A 317 26.10 -9.44 -12.23
C LEU A 317 24.80 -9.81 -12.94
N PHE A 318 24.27 -8.89 -13.74
CA PHE A 318 22.92 -8.97 -14.29
C PHE A 318 22.91 -9.01 -15.83
N GLY A 319 22.07 -9.89 -16.36
CA GLY A 319 21.82 -10.03 -17.80
C GLY A 319 20.58 -9.28 -18.28
N PRO A 320 20.20 -9.47 -19.55
CA PRO A 320 19.04 -8.79 -20.15
C PRO A 320 17.68 -9.28 -19.63
N ASP A 321 17.61 -10.52 -19.11
CA ASP A 321 16.41 -11.11 -18.50
C ASP A 321 16.59 -11.20 -16.99
N TRP A 322 15.74 -10.51 -16.24
CA TRP A 322 15.81 -10.49 -14.77
C TRP A 322 15.33 -11.78 -14.11
N ARG A 323 14.73 -12.70 -14.88
CA ARG A 323 14.27 -14.02 -14.41
C ARG A 323 15.39 -15.07 -14.33
N GLN A 324 16.58 -14.75 -14.82
CA GLN A 324 17.70 -15.70 -14.81
C GLN A 324 19.05 -15.00 -14.85
N GLY A 325 20.05 -15.62 -14.23
CA GLY A 325 21.44 -15.15 -14.31
C GLY A 325 21.92 -15.07 -15.77
N PRO A 326 22.87 -14.16 -16.08
CA PRO A 326 23.37 -14.02 -17.45
C PRO A 326 24.04 -15.32 -17.95
N GLN A 327 23.55 -15.83 -19.09
CA GLN A 327 23.96 -17.11 -19.68
C GLN A 327 25.26 -17.03 -20.48
N GLU A 328 25.50 -15.89 -21.14
CA GLU A 328 26.69 -15.65 -21.94
C GLU A 328 27.91 -15.34 -21.06
N PRO A 329 29.15 -15.74 -21.41
CA PRO A 329 30.31 -15.50 -20.56
C PRO A 329 30.56 -14.00 -20.30
N VAL A 330 30.25 -13.15 -21.28
CA VAL A 330 30.39 -11.70 -21.22
C VAL A 330 29.09 -11.05 -20.74
N VAL A 331 29.18 -10.13 -19.80
CA VAL A 331 28.08 -9.26 -19.37
C VAL A 331 28.37 -7.84 -19.85
N GLN A 332 27.39 -7.21 -20.49
CA GLN A 332 27.52 -5.84 -20.99
C GLN A 332 27.20 -4.83 -19.88
N LEU A 333 27.84 -3.68 -19.94
CA LEU A 333 27.65 -2.60 -18.99
C LEU A 333 26.19 -2.14 -18.96
N CYS A 334 25.54 -2.02 -20.12
CA CYS A 334 24.14 -1.61 -20.22
C CYS A 334 23.18 -2.50 -19.39
N THR A 335 23.30 -3.83 -19.49
CA THR A 335 22.44 -4.76 -18.73
C THR A 335 22.76 -4.71 -17.24
N GLN A 336 24.04 -4.53 -16.89
CA GLN A 336 24.46 -4.35 -15.51
C GLN A 336 23.87 -3.06 -14.91
N LEU A 337 24.01 -1.93 -15.62
CA LEU A 337 23.48 -0.63 -15.20
C LEU A 337 21.97 -0.70 -14.99
N SER A 338 21.22 -1.38 -15.86
CA SER A 338 19.78 -1.62 -15.64
C SER A 338 19.47 -2.31 -14.31
N GLY A 339 20.25 -3.34 -13.97
CA GLY A 339 20.11 -4.04 -12.69
C GLY A 339 20.46 -3.15 -11.49
N VAL A 340 21.56 -2.39 -11.59
CA VAL A 340 21.97 -1.44 -10.54
C VAL A 340 20.91 -0.36 -10.33
N MET A 341 20.40 0.25 -11.41
CA MET A 341 19.32 1.24 -11.36
C MET A 341 18.06 0.70 -10.68
N LEU A 342 17.67 -0.54 -10.97
CA LEU A 342 16.51 -1.16 -10.34
C LEU A 342 16.71 -1.33 -8.83
N LEU A 343 17.89 -1.78 -8.40
CA LEU A 343 18.19 -1.99 -6.98
C LEU A 343 18.31 -0.67 -6.21
N GLU A 344 18.94 0.35 -6.80
CA GLU A 344 18.97 1.71 -6.24
C GLU A 344 17.56 2.30 -6.14
N SER A 345 16.73 2.11 -7.17
CA SER A 345 15.33 2.52 -7.17
C SER A 345 14.51 1.80 -6.08
N ALA A 346 14.71 0.50 -5.92
CA ALA A 346 14.08 -0.28 -4.86
C ALA A 346 14.51 0.18 -3.46
N ALA A 347 15.79 0.51 -3.27
CA ALA A 347 16.29 1.05 -2.00
C ALA A 347 15.64 2.40 -1.65
N ARG A 348 15.48 3.29 -2.64
CA ARG A 348 14.77 4.57 -2.44
C ARG A 348 13.30 4.37 -2.10
N VAL A 349 12.62 3.45 -2.78
CA VAL A 349 11.22 3.09 -2.50
C VAL A 349 11.08 2.46 -1.11
N GLU A 350 11.98 1.54 -0.72
CA GLU A 350 12.02 0.95 0.63
C GLU A 350 12.22 1.99 1.72
N SER A 351 13.12 2.95 1.52
CA SER A 351 13.35 4.03 2.47
C SER A 351 12.10 4.87 2.73
N ARG A 352 11.23 5.05 1.73
CA ARG A 352 10.00 5.86 1.86
C ARG A 352 8.80 5.07 2.38
N PHE A 353 8.67 3.81 1.99
CA PHE A 353 7.46 2.99 2.19
C PHE A 353 7.66 1.78 3.11
N GLY A 354 8.89 1.47 3.53
CA GLY A 354 9.24 0.32 4.37
C GLY A 354 9.53 -0.97 3.59
N ALA A 355 10.17 -1.93 4.24
CA ALA A 355 10.57 -3.22 3.67
C ALA A 355 9.38 -4.13 3.30
N ASP A 356 8.23 -3.97 3.99
CA ASP A 356 7.02 -4.77 3.81
C ASP A 356 6.32 -4.58 2.47
N LEU A 357 6.55 -3.45 1.79
CA LEU A 357 6.05 -3.23 0.43
C LEU A 357 6.53 -4.33 -0.52
N PHE A 358 7.74 -4.86 -0.29
CA PHE A 358 8.37 -5.85 -1.15
C PHE A 358 7.99 -7.29 -0.77
N ALA A 359 7.53 -7.59 0.45
CA ALA A 359 7.21 -8.96 0.89
C ALA A 359 6.00 -9.60 0.17
N ARG A 360 5.20 -8.81 -0.56
CA ARG A 360 3.91 -9.20 -1.16
C ARG A 360 3.94 -10.03 -2.45
N GLY A 361 5.01 -10.76 -2.81
CA GLY A 361 5.05 -11.43 -4.14
C GLY A 361 5.65 -12.82 -4.23
N SER A 362 5.16 -13.74 -3.39
CA SER A 362 5.30 -15.18 -3.60
C SER A 362 3.95 -15.88 -3.39
N GLY A 363 3.11 -15.92 -4.43
CA GLY A 363 1.83 -16.63 -4.33
C GLY A 363 0.93 -16.57 -5.56
N ARG A 364 1.29 -17.33 -6.61
CA ARG A 364 0.46 -17.81 -7.75
C ARG A 364 -0.31 -16.79 -8.61
N ALA A 365 0.06 -16.87 -9.89
CA ALA A 365 -0.61 -16.43 -11.11
C ALA A 365 -2.15 -16.37 -11.05
N GLY A 366 -2.67 -15.31 -11.70
CA GLY A 366 -4.04 -15.19 -12.15
C GLY A 366 -4.92 -14.36 -11.22
N ARG A 367 -4.92 -13.03 -11.39
CA ARG A 367 -6.05 -12.20 -10.94
C ARG A 367 -6.15 -10.87 -11.66
N GLU A 368 -7.32 -10.63 -12.22
CA GLU A 368 -7.77 -9.30 -12.66
C GLU A 368 -7.60 -8.31 -11.50
N LEU A 369 -6.66 -7.38 -11.64
CA LEU A 369 -6.55 -6.21 -10.77
C LEU A 369 -7.76 -5.31 -11.07
N ARG A 370 -8.58 -5.06 -10.05
CA ARG A 370 -9.69 -4.12 -10.14
C ARG A 370 -9.17 -2.67 -10.07
N PRO A 371 -9.89 -1.71 -10.67
CA PRO A 371 -9.51 -0.30 -10.63
C PRO A 371 -9.70 0.29 -9.22
N SER A 372 -8.78 1.17 -8.82
CA SER A 372 -8.86 2.11 -7.68
C SER A 372 -8.91 1.52 -6.26
N ALA A 373 -7.90 0.74 -5.84
CA ALA A 373 -7.68 0.49 -4.41
C ALA A 373 -6.96 1.71 -3.78
N ASN A 374 -7.55 2.33 -2.76
CA ASN A 374 -6.91 3.43 -2.05
C ASN A 374 -5.83 2.91 -1.07
N LEU A 375 -4.98 3.79 -0.53
CA LEU A 375 -3.89 3.41 0.39
C LEU A 375 -4.37 2.56 1.58
N TRP A 376 -5.51 2.90 2.17
CA TRP A 376 -6.05 2.15 3.30
C TRP A 376 -6.60 0.77 2.89
N ASP A 377 -7.06 0.58 1.65
CA ASP A 377 -7.40 -0.76 1.14
C ASP A 377 -6.17 -1.67 1.13
N VAL A 378 -5.03 -1.12 0.67
CA VAL A 378 -3.76 -1.83 0.61
C VAL A 378 -3.25 -2.19 2.01
N ARG A 379 -3.43 -1.28 2.99
CA ARG A 379 -3.05 -1.49 4.39
C ARG A 379 -3.94 -2.54 5.06
N ALA A 380 -5.26 -2.45 4.88
CA ALA A 380 -6.22 -3.42 5.38
C ALA A 380 -5.96 -4.83 4.82
N ASP A 381 -5.68 -4.95 3.51
CA ASP A 381 -5.27 -6.23 2.91
C ASP A 381 -4.00 -6.78 3.56
N GLY A 382 -3.02 -5.93 3.86
CA GLY A 382 -1.81 -6.32 4.58
C GLY A 382 -2.12 -6.92 5.95
N PHE A 383 -2.98 -6.26 6.74
CA PHE A 383 -3.41 -6.77 8.05
C PHE A 383 -4.17 -8.09 7.94
N GLN A 384 -5.03 -8.25 6.93
CA GLN A 384 -5.76 -9.50 6.67
C GLN A 384 -4.83 -10.65 6.31
N GLU A 385 -3.79 -10.41 5.51
CA GLU A 385 -2.78 -11.42 5.20
C GLU A 385 -1.93 -11.77 6.41
N THR A 386 -1.49 -10.77 7.19
CA THR A 386 -0.75 -11.02 8.41
C THR A 386 -1.57 -11.86 9.38
N LEU A 387 -2.83 -11.48 9.62
CA LEU A 387 -3.74 -12.25 10.48
C LEU A 387 -3.79 -13.72 10.05
N TYR A 388 -4.07 -13.97 8.77
CA TYR A 388 -4.18 -15.34 8.27
C TYR A 388 -2.83 -16.07 8.30
N ALA A 389 -1.76 -15.47 7.81
CA ALA A 389 -0.45 -16.10 7.67
C ALA A 389 0.21 -16.41 9.03
N ARG A 390 -0.01 -15.56 10.05
CA ARG A 390 0.61 -15.72 11.36
C ARG A 390 -0.20 -16.62 12.29
N TYR A 391 -1.52 -16.54 12.23
CA TYR A 391 -2.37 -17.24 13.21
C TYR A 391 -3.05 -18.49 12.66
N TYR A 392 -3.28 -18.64 11.36
CA TYR A 392 -4.02 -19.81 10.84
C TYR A 392 -3.31 -21.13 11.16
N SER A 393 -4.04 -22.06 11.77
CA SER A 393 -3.57 -23.42 12.01
C SER A 393 -4.15 -24.37 10.97
N GLY A 394 -3.28 -24.98 10.15
CA GLY A 394 -3.69 -26.05 9.25
C GLY A 394 -4.15 -27.33 9.96
N GLU A 395 -3.81 -27.50 11.24
CA GLU A 395 -4.20 -28.67 12.04
C GLU A 395 -5.64 -28.54 12.57
N THR A 396 -5.98 -27.38 13.15
CA THR A 396 -7.31 -27.16 13.75
C THR A 396 -8.29 -26.53 12.77
N GLY A 397 -7.80 -25.86 11.72
CA GLY A 397 -8.62 -25.13 10.74
C GLY A 397 -9.22 -23.83 11.27
N ILE A 398 -8.76 -23.37 12.45
CA ILE A 398 -9.08 -22.08 13.07
C ILE A 398 -7.77 -21.32 13.38
N LEU A 399 -7.85 -20.08 13.88
CA LEU A 399 -6.66 -19.29 14.21
C LEU A 399 -6.14 -19.64 15.61
N ASN A 400 -4.83 -19.77 15.75
CA ASN A 400 -4.15 -19.91 17.04
C ASN A 400 -4.36 -18.65 17.90
N GLN A 401 -4.33 -18.80 19.22
CA GLN A 401 -4.52 -17.68 20.16
C GLN A 401 -3.28 -16.79 20.28
N TRP A 402 -2.11 -17.30 19.88
CA TRP A 402 -0.82 -16.63 20.01
C TRP A 402 -0.03 -16.72 18.72
N PHE A 403 0.74 -15.67 18.47
CA PHE A 403 1.88 -15.71 17.57
C PHE A 403 3.19 -15.42 18.33
N PRO A 404 4.22 -16.25 18.17
CA PRO A 404 4.17 -17.57 17.53
C PRO A 404 3.30 -18.55 18.33
N ALA A 405 2.72 -19.56 17.67
CA ALA A 405 1.79 -20.51 18.30
C ALA A 405 2.38 -21.24 19.53
N GLY A 406 3.70 -21.45 19.56
CA GLY A 406 4.40 -22.07 20.68
C GLY A 406 4.46 -21.23 21.96
N ALA A 407 4.02 -19.97 21.92
CA ALA A 407 3.91 -19.12 23.10
C ALA A 407 2.70 -19.45 23.99
N ARG A 408 1.75 -20.22 23.48
CA ARG A 408 0.53 -20.59 24.21
C ARG A 408 0.87 -21.31 25.53
N PRO A 409 0.41 -20.81 26.69
CA PRO A 409 0.55 -21.51 27.96
C PRO A 409 -0.21 -22.85 27.95
N ALA A 410 0.35 -23.88 28.59
CA ALA A 410 -0.23 -25.24 28.56
C ALA A 410 -1.66 -25.34 29.13
N ASN A 411 -2.04 -24.43 30.02
CA ASN A 411 -3.35 -24.40 30.70
C ASN A 411 -4.26 -23.27 30.22
N GLU A 412 -3.94 -22.61 29.10
CA GLU A 412 -4.77 -21.52 28.58
C GLU A 412 -6.06 -22.08 27.95
N ASN A 413 -7.18 -21.48 28.32
CA ASN A 413 -8.51 -21.80 27.79
C ASN A 413 -8.58 -21.53 26.28
N PHE A 414 -9.59 -22.10 25.64
CA PHE A 414 -9.96 -21.74 24.27
C PHE A 414 -10.93 -20.56 24.28
N TYR A 415 -10.56 -19.44 23.66
CA TYR A 415 -11.35 -18.23 23.52
C TYR A 415 -12.22 -18.32 22.26
N TYR A 416 -13.43 -18.81 22.43
CA TYR A 416 -14.41 -19.01 21.37
C TYR A 416 -14.78 -17.69 20.67
N TRP A 417 -15.06 -16.65 21.44
CA TRP A 417 -15.51 -15.36 20.91
C TRP A 417 -14.45 -14.61 20.09
N TRP A 418 -13.15 -14.85 20.32
CA TRP A 418 -12.10 -14.30 19.45
C TRP A 418 -12.24 -14.84 18.01
N GLN A 419 -12.60 -16.11 17.87
CA GLN A 419 -12.80 -16.73 16.54
C GLN A 419 -14.05 -16.18 15.85
N ALA A 420 -15.10 -15.82 16.59
CA ALA A 420 -16.23 -15.09 16.03
C ALA A 420 -15.75 -13.79 15.36
N HIS A 421 -14.91 -13.02 16.04
CA HIS A 421 -14.35 -11.79 15.48
C HIS A 421 -13.36 -12.01 14.33
N VAL A 422 -12.71 -13.17 14.23
CA VAL A 422 -11.97 -13.53 13.00
C VAL A 422 -12.93 -13.61 11.81
N ILE A 423 -14.04 -14.33 11.94
CA ILE A 423 -15.06 -14.40 10.87
C ILE A 423 -15.52 -12.98 10.51
N ASP A 424 -15.72 -12.13 11.51
CA ASP A 424 -16.21 -10.76 11.37
C ASP A 424 -15.24 -9.89 10.54
N THR A 425 -13.93 -10.02 10.79
CA THR A 425 -12.89 -9.37 9.97
C THR A 425 -12.81 -9.93 8.55
N PHE A 426 -13.05 -11.23 8.34
CA PHE A 426 -13.12 -11.77 6.98
C PHE A 426 -14.37 -11.30 6.23
N VAL A 427 -15.48 -11.06 6.93
CA VAL A 427 -16.65 -10.40 6.36
C VAL A 427 -16.31 -8.98 5.95
N ASP A 428 -15.58 -8.21 6.77
CA ASP A 428 -15.13 -6.86 6.41
C ASP A 428 -14.32 -6.87 5.10
N ALA A 429 -13.34 -7.78 4.98
CA ALA A 429 -12.57 -7.92 3.76
C ALA A 429 -13.41 -8.38 2.57
N LEU A 430 -14.37 -9.29 2.77
CA LEU A 430 -15.28 -9.72 1.70
C LEU A 430 -16.15 -8.57 1.20
N GLU A 431 -16.69 -7.75 2.10
CA GLU A 431 -17.48 -6.56 1.76
C GLU A 431 -16.64 -5.53 0.99
N ARG A 432 -15.39 -5.30 1.43
CA ARG A 432 -14.48 -4.34 0.80
C ARG A 432 -14.02 -4.79 -0.59
N THR A 433 -13.65 -6.06 -0.73
CA THR A 433 -12.94 -6.55 -1.93
C THR A 433 -13.82 -7.33 -2.91
N GLY A 434 -14.92 -7.93 -2.44
CA GLY A 434 -15.68 -8.93 -3.19
C GLY A 434 -14.90 -10.23 -3.45
N ASP A 435 -13.78 -10.45 -2.75
CA ASP A 435 -12.91 -11.58 -2.98
C ASP A 435 -13.50 -12.88 -2.38
N ALA A 436 -13.89 -13.79 -3.27
CA ALA A 436 -14.45 -15.09 -2.95
C ALA A 436 -13.57 -15.98 -2.04
N ARG A 437 -12.28 -15.67 -1.85
CA ARG A 437 -11.43 -16.36 -0.88
C ARG A 437 -11.92 -16.14 0.55
N TYR A 438 -12.43 -14.95 0.87
CA TYR A 438 -12.88 -14.66 2.22
C TYR A 438 -14.19 -15.39 2.50
N ALA A 439 -15.08 -15.51 1.52
CA ALA A 439 -16.24 -16.40 1.61
C ALA A 439 -15.84 -17.85 1.92
N ARG A 440 -14.78 -18.38 1.26
CA ARG A 440 -14.23 -19.71 1.59
C ARG A 440 -13.66 -19.78 3.01
N ARG A 441 -12.85 -18.78 3.42
CA ARG A 441 -12.26 -18.70 4.76
C ARG A 441 -13.35 -18.64 5.84
N ILE A 442 -14.42 -17.87 5.64
CA ILE A 442 -15.58 -17.78 6.52
C ILE A 442 -16.24 -19.15 6.68
N SER A 443 -16.57 -19.81 5.57
CA SER A 443 -17.19 -21.14 5.58
C SER A 443 -16.32 -22.18 6.29
N ASP A 444 -15.03 -22.24 5.97
CA ASP A 444 -14.12 -23.22 6.57
C ASP A 444 -13.91 -22.96 8.06
N LEU A 445 -13.72 -21.70 8.45
CA LEU A 445 -13.52 -21.33 9.85
C LEU A 445 -14.78 -21.58 10.68
N SER A 446 -15.97 -21.21 10.18
CA SER A 446 -17.26 -21.48 10.85
C SER A 446 -17.44 -22.98 11.12
N ARG A 447 -17.20 -23.84 10.11
CA ARG A 447 -17.29 -25.30 10.26
C ARG A 447 -16.29 -25.85 11.29
N ASN A 448 -15.06 -25.37 11.25
CA ASN A 448 -14.01 -25.83 12.16
C ASN A 448 -14.22 -25.31 13.59
N LEU A 449 -14.75 -24.09 13.75
CA LEU A 449 -15.13 -23.51 15.03
C LEU A 449 -16.24 -24.33 15.69
N ARG A 450 -17.29 -24.68 14.93
CA ARG A 450 -18.36 -25.57 15.43
C ARG A 450 -17.80 -26.89 15.95
N ARG A 451 -16.86 -27.48 15.21
CA ARG A 451 -16.19 -28.72 15.61
C ARG A 451 -15.32 -28.54 16.86
N ALA A 452 -14.57 -27.44 16.94
CA ALA A 452 -13.74 -27.10 18.08
C ALA A 452 -14.59 -26.92 19.36
N ASN A 453 -15.80 -26.38 19.22
CA ASN A 453 -16.78 -26.23 20.28
C ASN A 453 -17.69 -27.48 20.47
N GLY A 454 -17.16 -28.68 20.22
CA GLY A 454 -17.88 -29.93 20.50
C GLY A 454 -19.03 -30.28 19.54
N GLY A 455 -19.09 -29.65 18.36
CA GLY A 455 -20.10 -29.91 17.34
C GLY A 455 -21.35 -29.03 17.43
N THR A 456 -21.32 -27.97 18.23
CA THR A 456 -22.40 -26.99 18.40
C THR A 456 -21.85 -25.56 18.46
N PHE A 457 -22.71 -24.57 18.23
CA PHE A 457 -22.40 -23.16 18.50
C PHE A 457 -22.95 -22.68 19.85
N LEU A 458 -23.74 -23.51 20.54
CA LEU A 458 -24.19 -23.18 21.90
C LEU A 458 -22.99 -23.18 22.85
N HIS A 459 -22.95 -22.19 23.73
CA HIS A 459 -21.84 -21.96 24.65
C HIS A 459 -22.35 -21.62 26.06
N PRO A 460 -21.57 -21.84 27.14
CA PRO A 460 -21.97 -21.46 28.50
C PRO A 460 -22.07 -19.95 28.74
N TYR A 461 -21.42 -19.15 27.91
CA TYR A 461 -21.37 -17.69 27.97
C TYR A 461 -22.31 -17.11 26.91
N TYR A 462 -23.21 -16.20 27.32
CA TYR A 462 -24.24 -15.65 26.44
C TYR A 462 -23.67 -14.61 25.48
N ASP A 463 -22.79 -13.74 25.97
CA ASP A 463 -22.02 -12.78 25.18
C ASP A 463 -21.23 -13.48 24.05
N ASP A 464 -20.54 -14.58 24.35
CA ASP A 464 -19.84 -15.40 23.34
C ASP A 464 -20.77 -15.86 22.20
N MET A 465 -22.00 -16.27 22.54
CA MET A 465 -23.01 -16.65 21.56
C MET A 465 -23.52 -15.46 20.76
N GLU A 466 -23.71 -14.30 21.41
CA GLU A 466 -24.14 -13.06 20.77
C GLU A 466 -23.10 -12.58 19.73
N TRP A 467 -21.81 -12.62 20.06
CA TRP A 467 -20.73 -12.25 19.13
C TRP A 467 -20.72 -13.14 17.88
N LEU A 468 -20.89 -14.45 18.06
CA LEU A 468 -20.97 -15.35 16.91
C LEU A 468 -22.25 -15.12 16.12
N ALA A 469 -23.40 -14.99 16.76
CA ALA A 469 -24.68 -14.76 16.09
C ALA A 469 -24.65 -13.48 15.24
N LEU A 470 -24.12 -12.38 15.78
CA LEU A 470 -23.93 -11.14 15.03
C LEU A 470 -23.06 -11.34 13.79
N THR A 471 -21.97 -12.08 13.94
CA THR A 471 -21.03 -12.31 12.85
C THR A 471 -21.59 -13.23 11.78
N LEU A 472 -22.26 -14.32 12.16
CA LEU A 472 -22.93 -15.23 11.23
C LEU A 472 -24.08 -14.52 10.50
N LEU A 473 -24.79 -13.61 11.16
CA LEU A 473 -25.81 -12.79 10.52
C LEU A 473 -25.20 -11.86 9.45
N ARG A 474 -24.03 -11.27 9.73
CA ARG A 474 -23.28 -10.52 8.71
C ARG A 474 -22.79 -11.42 7.57
N ALA A 475 -22.27 -12.60 7.89
CA ALA A 475 -21.84 -13.58 6.89
C ALA A 475 -23.01 -14.01 5.99
N TYR A 476 -24.20 -14.23 6.56
CA TYR A 476 -25.42 -14.47 5.81
C TYR A 476 -25.73 -13.32 4.85
N ALA A 477 -25.70 -12.07 5.31
CA ALA A 477 -26.02 -10.91 4.50
C ALA A 477 -25.11 -10.76 3.25
N VAL A 478 -23.84 -11.14 3.35
CA VAL A 478 -22.87 -10.98 2.25
C VAL A 478 -22.72 -12.22 1.36
N THR A 479 -23.07 -13.41 1.85
CA THR A 479 -22.93 -14.68 1.10
C THR A 479 -24.26 -15.26 0.60
N GLY A 480 -25.36 -14.96 1.28
CA GLY A 480 -26.66 -15.60 1.08
C GLY A 480 -26.72 -17.07 1.52
N GLU A 481 -25.75 -17.56 2.31
CA GLU A 481 -25.72 -18.96 2.76
C GLU A 481 -26.73 -19.20 3.90
N GLU A 482 -27.85 -19.84 3.60
CA GLU A 482 -28.97 -20.06 4.55
C GLU A 482 -28.58 -20.87 5.81
N SER A 483 -27.48 -21.62 5.78
CA SER A 483 -26.94 -22.32 6.96
C SER A 483 -26.62 -21.33 8.08
N TYR A 484 -25.99 -20.20 7.77
CA TYR A 484 -25.65 -19.17 8.76
C TYR A 484 -26.90 -18.57 9.39
N LYS A 485 -27.97 -18.33 8.60
CA LYS A 485 -29.24 -17.86 9.15
C LYS A 485 -29.86 -18.88 10.11
N ALA A 486 -29.82 -20.16 9.77
CA ALA A 486 -30.32 -21.21 10.66
C ALA A 486 -29.53 -21.26 11.98
N ASP A 487 -28.19 -21.17 11.91
CA ASP A 487 -27.32 -21.13 13.08
C ASP A 487 -27.59 -19.88 13.95
N VAL A 488 -27.82 -18.71 13.34
CA VAL A 488 -28.20 -17.49 14.07
C VAL A 488 -29.51 -17.65 14.83
N LEU A 489 -30.53 -18.28 14.22
CA LEU A 489 -31.81 -18.52 14.88
C LEU A 489 -31.70 -19.54 16.02
N GLU A 490 -30.84 -20.55 15.89
CA GLU A 490 -30.53 -21.49 16.98
C GLU A 490 -29.88 -20.75 18.15
N LEU A 491 -28.88 -19.91 17.87
CA LEU A 491 -28.21 -19.09 18.88
C LEU A 491 -29.19 -18.12 19.55
N TRP A 492 -30.01 -17.40 18.78
CA TRP A 492 -30.97 -16.43 19.32
C TRP A 492 -32.01 -17.09 20.24
N ALA A 493 -32.47 -18.29 19.90
CA ALA A 493 -33.40 -19.03 20.76
C ALA A 493 -32.79 -19.34 22.14
N ASP A 494 -31.51 -19.67 22.21
CA ASP A 494 -30.81 -19.94 23.48
C ASP A 494 -30.40 -18.65 24.20
N ILE A 495 -29.95 -17.61 23.49
CA ILE A 495 -29.60 -16.28 24.04
C ILE A 495 -30.78 -15.68 24.79
N ARG A 496 -32.02 -15.78 24.26
CA ARG A 496 -33.22 -15.26 24.95
C ARG A 496 -33.46 -15.89 26.33
N THR A 497 -32.87 -17.05 26.62
CA THR A 497 -32.96 -17.66 27.95
C THR A 497 -32.08 -16.98 29.01
N ALA A 498 -31.19 -16.05 28.59
CA ALA A 498 -30.38 -15.25 29.49
C ALA A 498 -31.21 -14.22 30.27
N TRP A 499 -32.32 -13.74 29.70
CA TRP A 499 -33.20 -12.76 30.34
C TRP A 499 -33.89 -13.34 31.57
N ASN A 500 -33.85 -12.60 32.67
CA ASN A 500 -34.53 -12.97 33.91
C ASN A 500 -34.72 -11.76 34.83
N GLU A 501 -35.52 -11.94 35.89
CA GLU A 501 -35.92 -10.88 36.83
C GLU A 501 -34.84 -10.38 37.81
N PHE A 502 -33.65 -11.01 37.86
CA PHE A 502 -32.56 -10.46 38.68
C PHE A 502 -32.20 -9.06 38.19
N CYS A 503 -31.90 -8.14 39.11
CA CYS A 503 -31.60 -6.75 38.77
C CYS A 503 -32.70 -6.05 37.95
N GLY A 504 -33.96 -6.46 38.10
CA GLY A 504 -35.11 -5.84 37.42
C GLY A 504 -35.23 -6.15 35.93
N GLY A 505 -34.51 -7.16 35.44
CA GLY A 505 -34.45 -7.53 34.03
C GLY A 505 -33.01 -7.73 33.55
N GLY A 506 -32.81 -7.73 32.25
CA GLY A 506 -31.48 -7.83 31.64
C GLY A 506 -31.02 -9.26 31.37
N MET A 507 -30.16 -9.40 30.37
CA MET A 507 -29.49 -10.64 30.00
C MET A 507 -28.36 -10.95 30.99
N ALA A 508 -28.31 -12.20 31.44
CA ALA A 508 -27.19 -12.72 32.24
C ALA A 508 -25.92 -12.87 31.40
N TRP A 509 -24.76 -12.74 32.04
CA TRP A 509 -23.46 -12.99 31.38
C TRP A 509 -23.29 -14.45 30.94
N LYS A 510 -23.60 -15.40 31.84
CA LYS A 510 -23.37 -16.83 31.63
C LYS A 510 -24.36 -17.72 32.37
N LYS A 511 -24.52 -18.95 31.90
CA LYS A 511 -25.56 -19.89 32.34
C LYS A 511 -25.51 -20.29 33.82
N ASP A 512 -24.33 -20.25 34.45
CA ASP A 512 -24.15 -20.60 35.86
C ASP A 512 -24.11 -19.38 36.81
N GLN A 513 -24.28 -18.16 36.27
CA GLN A 513 -24.32 -16.91 37.04
C GLN A 513 -25.39 -15.98 36.48
N LEU A 514 -26.66 -16.38 36.67
CA LEU A 514 -27.82 -15.71 36.09
C LEU A 514 -28.12 -14.33 36.67
N ASP A 515 -27.55 -14.01 37.83
CA ASP A 515 -27.79 -12.77 38.56
C ASP A 515 -26.76 -11.66 38.23
N TYR A 516 -25.67 -11.99 37.53
CA TYR A 516 -24.74 -11.01 36.99
C TYR A 516 -25.18 -10.53 35.61
N LYS A 517 -25.46 -9.23 35.48
CA LYS A 517 -25.95 -8.60 34.25
C LYS A 517 -24.90 -7.62 33.75
N ASN A 518 -24.47 -7.75 32.50
CA ASN A 518 -23.40 -6.92 31.94
C ASN A 518 -23.73 -6.43 30.52
N THR A 519 -23.22 -5.26 30.18
CA THR A 519 -23.34 -4.62 28.87
C THR A 519 -22.93 -5.57 27.72
N PRO A 520 -21.85 -6.37 27.83
CA PRO A 520 -21.45 -7.33 26.80
C PRO A 520 -22.46 -8.42 26.46
N ALA A 521 -23.40 -8.76 27.35
CA ALA A 521 -24.48 -9.72 27.09
C ALA A 521 -25.83 -9.05 26.78
N ASN A 522 -25.91 -7.72 26.86
CA ASN A 522 -27.17 -6.98 26.67
C ASN A 522 -27.13 -6.17 25.37
N ALA A 523 -26.16 -5.28 25.21
CA ALA A 523 -26.09 -4.44 24.02
C ALA A 523 -25.88 -5.24 22.72
N PRO A 524 -25.02 -6.28 22.65
CA PRO A 524 -24.96 -7.15 21.47
C PRO A 524 -26.25 -7.92 21.19
N ALA A 525 -26.93 -8.44 22.22
CA ALA A 525 -28.27 -9.03 22.08
C ALA A 525 -29.31 -8.04 21.50
N ALA A 526 -29.29 -6.78 21.94
CA ALA A 526 -30.16 -5.73 21.39
C ALA A 526 -29.84 -5.44 19.90
N ILE A 527 -28.55 -5.38 19.53
CA ILE A 527 -28.11 -5.25 18.13
C ILE A 527 -28.61 -6.43 17.30
N LEU A 528 -28.48 -7.66 17.82
CA LEU A 528 -28.90 -8.88 17.14
C LEU A 528 -30.41 -8.88 16.89
N ALA A 529 -31.20 -8.61 17.93
CA ALA A 529 -32.65 -8.54 17.86
C ALA A 529 -33.12 -7.47 16.86
N ALA A 530 -32.54 -6.25 16.89
CA ALA A 530 -32.86 -5.20 15.94
C ALA A 530 -32.53 -5.59 14.49
N ARG A 531 -31.40 -6.27 14.26
CA ARG A 531 -31.02 -6.75 12.92
C ARG A 531 -31.89 -7.92 12.44
N LEU A 532 -32.33 -8.80 13.34
CA LEU A 532 -33.28 -9.87 13.03
C LEU A 532 -34.64 -9.29 12.66
N TYR A 533 -35.14 -8.30 13.39
CA TYR A 533 -36.35 -7.57 13.00
C TYR A 533 -36.24 -6.95 11.60
N ARG A 534 -35.11 -6.29 11.28
CA ARG A 534 -34.89 -5.75 9.93
C ARG A 534 -34.84 -6.82 8.83
N LEU A 535 -34.49 -8.06 9.18
CA LEU A 535 -34.45 -9.18 8.25
C LEU A 535 -35.82 -9.86 8.08
N SER A 536 -36.57 -10.05 9.16
CA SER A 536 -37.80 -10.86 9.19
C SER A 536 -39.09 -10.03 9.18
N GLY A 537 -39.04 -8.82 9.72
CA GLY A 537 -40.21 -8.00 10.06
C GLY A 537 -40.98 -8.49 11.30
N ASP A 538 -40.41 -9.41 12.10
CA ASP A 538 -41.07 -9.96 13.28
C ASP A 538 -41.07 -8.94 14.44
N ALA A 539 -42.25 -8.48 14.84
CA ALA A 539 -42.40 -7.49 15.89
C ALA A 539 -41.84 -7.97 17.25
N GLU A 540 -41.83 -9.28 17.51
CA GLU A 540 -41.25 -9.83 18.75
C GLU A 540 -39.75 -9.52 18.85
N ASP A 541 -39.01 -9.58 17.73
CA ASP A 541 -37.58 -9.25 17.72
C ASP A 541 -37.34 -7.75 17.99
N LEU A 542 -38.24 -6.87 17.55
CA LEU A 542 -38.15 -5.44 17.89
C LEU A 542 -38.46 -5.18 19.36
N GLU A 543 -39.50 -5.84 19.91
CA GLU A 543 -39.85 -5.75 21.33
C GLU A 543 -38.66 -6.17 22.21
N TRP A 544 -38.00 -7.29 21.86
CA TRP A 544 -36.76 -7.71 22.52
C TRP A 544 -35.66 -6.65 22.42
N ALA A 545 -35.42 -6.09 21.23
CA ALA A 545 -34.38 -5.09 21.04
C ALA A 545 -34.62 -3.84 21.92
N GLU A 546 -35.86 -3.37 21.98
CA GLU A 546 -36.25 -2.20 22.77
C GLU A 546 -36.16 -2.47 24.28
N GLU A 547 -36.62 -3.64 24.73
CA GLU A 547 -36.62 -4.03 26.15
C GLU A 547 -35.18 -4.18 26.69
N ILE A 548 -34.32 -4.88 25.95
CA ILE A 548 -32.91 -5.07 26.32
C ILE A 548 -32.17 -3.72 26.36
N TYR A 549 -32.36 -2.90 25.32
CA TYR A 549 -31.74 -1.58 25.25
C TYR A 549 -32.20 -0.66 26.38
N ALA A 550 -33.51 -0.65 26.68
CA ALA A 550 -34.06 0.16 27.76
C ALA A 550 -33.45 -0.24 29.11
N TRP A 551 -33.36 -1.54 29.39
CA TRP A 551 -32.74 -2.03 30.62
C TRP A 551 -31.26 -1.64 30.71
N ASN A 552 -30.48 -1.86 29.65
CA ASN A 552 -29.05 -1.53 29.63
C ASN A 552 -28.83 -0.02 29.81
N ARG A 553 -29.66 0.82 29.17
CA ARG A 553 -29.63 2.28 29.28
C ARG A 553 -29.99 2.78 30.68
N GLU A 554 -30.97 2.16 31.33
CA GLU A 554 -31.40 2.57 32.66
C GLU A 554 -30.37 2.20 33.74
N HIS A 555 -29.75 1.03 33.63
CA HIS A 555 -28.94 0.47 34.72
C HIS A 555 -27.43 0.66 34.55
N LEU A 556 -26.93 0.64 33.31
CA LEU A 556 -25.49 0.60 33.04
C LEU A 556 -24.98 1.79 32.21
N VAL A 557 -25.85 2.74 31.86
CA VAL A 557 -25.43 3.99 31.21
C VAL A 557 -25.57 5.14 32.19
N ASP A 558 -24.48 5.88 32.37
CA ASP A 558 -24.47 7.11 33.15
C ASP A 558 -25.50 8.10 32.58
N PRO A 559 -26.54 8.47 33.36
CA PRO A 559 -27.59 9.36 32.87
C PRO A 559 -27.06 10.78 32.61
N GLU A 560 -25.99 11.19 33.29
CA GLU A 560 -25.40 12.53 33.15
C GLU A 560 -24.51 12.62 31.92
N THR A 561 -23.62 11.64 31.73
CA THR A 561 -22.59 11.71 30.67
C THR A 561 -22.93 10.88 29.44
N GLY A 562 -23.68 9.78 29.58
CA GLY A 562 -23.84 8.76 28.53
C GLY A 562 -22.72 7.72 28.47
N PHE A 563 -21.79 7.73 29.43
CA PHE A 563 -20.75 6.71 29.57
C PHE A 563 -21.34 5.36 30.00
N VAL A 564 -20.80 4.26 29.49
CA VAL A 564 -21.34 2.90 29.74
C VAL A 564 -20.44 2.13 30.69
N TRP A 565 -21.02 1.56 31.75
CA TRP A 565 -20.34 0.68 32.70
C TRP A 565 -20.44 -0.79 32.27
N ASP A 566 -19.50 -1.61 32.74
CA ASP A 566 -19.40 -3.01 32.32
C ASP A 566 -20.61 -3.85 32.77
N GLY A 567 -20.90 -3.87 34.07
CA GLY A 567 -21.97 -4.72 34.59
C GLY A 567 -22.34 -4.41 36.04
N MET A 568 -23.34 -5.16 36.52
CA MET A 568 -23.85 -5.06 37.88
C MET A 568 -24.11 -6.41 38.50
N ASN A 569 -23.95 -6.47 39.82
CA ASN A 569 -24.19 -7.64 40.66
C ASN A 569 -23.21 -8.81 40.42
N ARG A 570 -21.99 -8.53 39.95
CA ARG A 570 -20.95 -9.55 39.70
C ARG A 570 -20.57 -10.34 40.96
N LEU A 571 -20.62 -9.69 42.12
CA LEU A 571 -20.29 -10.25 43.43
C LEU A 571 -21.52 -10.63 44.27
N GLY A 572 -22.73 -10.55 43.69
CA GLY A 572 -23.99 -10.83 44.40
C GLY A 572 -24.41 -9.74 45.39
N ASP A 573 -23.88 -8.52 45.25
CA ASP A 573 -24.08 -7.38 46.14
C ASP A 573 -24.98 -6.27 45.56
N GLY A 574 -25.46 -6.45 44.33
CA GLY A 574 -26.26 -5.48 43.58
C GLY A 574 -25.48 -4.25 43.09
N ALA A 575 -24.16 -4.20 43.26
CA ALA A 575 -23.35 -3.04 42.90
C ALA A 575 -23.00 -3.01 41.40
N ILE A 576 -22.80 -1.81 40.86
CA ILE A 576 -22.27 -1.59 39.50
C ILE A 576 -20.74 -1.56 39.56
N ASP A 577 -20.08 -2.18 38.59
CA ASP A 577 -18.62 -2.19 38.43
C ASP A 577 -18.11 -0.87 37.80
N TYR A 578 -18.21 0.25 38.54
CA TYR A 578 -17.86 1.59 38.05
C TYR A 578 -16.38 1.76 37.60
N ASP A 579 -15.48 0.93 38.13
CA ASP A 579 -14.06 0.97 37.79
C ASP A 579 -13.74 0.25 36.47
N TRP A 580 -14.67 -0.54 35.94
CA TRP A 580 -14.50 -1.29 34.70
C TRP A 580 -14.95 -0.44 33.51
N LYS A 581 -14.00 0.33 33.00
CA LYS A 581 -14.19 1.31 31.94
C LYS A 581 -13.59 0.79 30.63
N PHE A 582 -14.39 0.10 29.83
CA PHE A 582 -13.92 -0.54 28.62
C PHE A 582 -14.51 0.09 27.35
N THR A 583 -13.68 0.16 26.31
CA THR A 583 -14.05 0.79 25.03
C THR A 583 -15.19 0.04 24.31
N TYR A 584 -15.18 -1.30 24.34
CA TYR A 584 -16.20 -2.10 23.66
C TYR A 584 -17.61 -1.92 24.21
N CYS A 585 -17.77 -1.70 25.53
CA CYS A 585 -19.06 -1.39 26.15
C CYS A 585 -19.69 -0.14 25.54
N GLN A 586 -18.86 0.89 25.29
CA GLN A 586 -19.30 2.10 24.59
C GLN A 586 -19.70 1.77 23.16
N GLY A 587 -18.86 1.00 22.46
CA GLY A 587 -19.09 0.58 21.08
C GLY A 587 -20.42 -0.12 20.88
N VAL A 588 -20.73 -1.15 21.68
CA VAL A 588 -21.97 -1.91 21.52
C VAL A 588 -23.21 -1.09 21.87
N MET A 589 -23.13 -0.18 22.83
CA MET A 589 -24.26 0.70 23.15
C MET A 589 -24.53 1.71 22.01
N ILE A 590 -23.47 2.25 21.40
CA ILE A 590 -23.56 3.06 20.17
C ILE A 590 -24.20 2.24 19.04
N GLY A 591 -23.75 1.00 18.85
CA GLY A 591 -24.28 0.08 17.85
C GLY A 591 -25.77 -0.21 18.03
N ALA A 592 -26.20 -0.50 19.26
CA ALA A 592 -27.59 -0.78 19.59
C ALA A 592 -28.49 0.43 19.33
N GLY A 593 -28.05 1.63 19.72
CA GLY A 593 -28.77 2.88 19.44
C GLY A 593 -28.91 3.15 17.93
N VAL A 594 -27.86 2.93 17.15
CA VAL A 594 -27.91 3.08 15.69
C VAL A 594 -28.86 2.08 15.03
N GLU A 595 -28.83 0.80 15.43
CA GLU A 595 -29.75 -0.20 14.84
C GLU A 595 -31.21 0.05 15.25
N LEU A 596 -31.48 0.44 16.50
CA LEU A 596 -32.84 0.81 16.92
C LEU A 596 -33.35 2.07 16.21
N TYR A 597 -32.49 3.06 16.00
CA TYR A 597 -32.82 4.22 15.17
C TYR A 597 -33.19 3.79 13.74
N ARG A 598 -32.44 2.86 13.14
CA ARG A 598 -32.77 2.31 11.81
C ARG A 598 -34.09 1.53 11.77
N CYS A 599 -34.50 0.92 12.88
CA CYS A 599 -35.75 0.16 12.98
C CYS A 599 -36.97 1.06 13.19
N THR A 600 -36.83 2.09 14.03
CA THR A 600 -37.96 2.88 14.57
C THR A 600 -38.05 4.29 13.99
N ALA A 601 -36.96 4.81 13.43
CA ALA A 601 -36.75 6.20 13.06
C ALA A 601 -36.91 7.19 14.24
N GLU A 602 -36.85 6.72 15.49
CA GLU A 602 -36.95 7.59 16.67
C GLU A 602 -35.62 8.27 17.00
N PRO A 603 -35.53 9.62 16.96
CA PRO A 603 -34.26 10.33 17.11
C PRO A 603 -33.52 10.07 18.43
N ARG A 604 -34.25 9.75 19.51
CA ARG A 604 -33.68 9.50 20.84
C ARG A 604 -32.58 8.44 20.84
N TYR A 605 -32.71 7.38 20.03
CA TYR A 605 -31.71 6.31 19.99
C TYR A 605 -30.39 6.77 19.35
N LEU A 606 -30.49 7.63 18.33
CA LEU A 606 -29.32 8.23 17.70
C LEU A 606 -28.70 9.31 18.60
N GLU A 607 -29.51 10.09 19.30
CA GLU A 607 -29.05 11.06 20.30
C GLU A 607 -28.28 10.39 21.44
N ASP A 608 -28.79 9.26 21.96
CA ASP A 608 -28.11 8.45 22.97
C ASP A 608 -26.77 7.91 22.43
N ALA A 609 -26.74 7.38 21.19
CA ALA A 609 -25.50 6.90 20.57
C ALA A 609 -24.45 8.01 20.39
N LEU A 610 -24.87 9.22 19.99
CA LEU A 610 -23.99 10.40 19.91
C LEU A 610 -23.44 10.79 21.28
N ARG A 611 -24.29 10.80 22.31
CA ARG A 611 -23.89 11.13 23.68
C ARG A 611 -22.85 10.15 24.21
N THR A 612 -23.04 8.84 23.97
CA THR A 612 -22.08 7.80 24.35
C THR A 612 -20.77 7.91 23.57
N ALA A 613 -20.81 8.22 22.27
CA ALA A 613 -19.60 8.42 21.48
C ALA A 613 -18.76 9.60 22.03
N GLU A 614 -19.40 10.74 22.33
CA GLU A 614 -18.71 11.89 22.93
C GLU A 614 -18.16 11.58 24.32
N ALA A 615 -18.95 10.91 25.19
CA ALA A 615 -18.49 10.50 26.51
C ALA A 615 -17.30 9.52 26.47
N CYS A 616 -17.31 8.58 25.52
CA CYS A 616 -16.19 7.69 25.26
C CYS A 616 -14.93 8.46 24.88
N ILE A 617 -15.04 9.42 23.95
CA ILE A 617 -13.90 10.21 23.50
C ILE A 617 -13.38 11.10 24.63
N ASP A 618 -14.26 11.74 25.39
CA ASP A 618 -13.89 12.61 26.51
C ASP A 618 -13.21 11.88 27.66
N GLN A 619 -13.63 10.64 27.94
CA GLN A 619 -13.14 9.90 29.12
C GLN A 619 -12.02 8.90 28.81
N LEU A 620 -11.95 8.34 27.61
CA LEU A 620 -11.01 7.25 27.29
C LEU A 620 -9.91 7.65 26.30
N CYS A 621 -10.16 8.63 25.41
CA CYS A 621 -9.11 9.08 24.49
C CYS A 621 -8.15 10.06 25.17
N GLU A 622 -6.89 10.04 24.75
CA GLU A 622 -5.94 11.10 25.07
C GLU A 622 -6.46 12.46 24.52
N PRO A 623 -6.56 13.53 25.35
CA PRO A 623 -7.23 14.77 24.95
C PRO A 623 -6.68 15.45 23.70
N ASP A 624 -5.36 15.42 23.51
CA ASP A 624 -4.69 16.15 22.42
C ASP A 624 -4.53 15.31 21.13
N THR A 625 -4.31 14.01 21.28
CA THR A 625 -3.96 13.10 20.19
C THR A 625 -5.14 12.26 19.73
N LEU A 626 -6.22 12.22 20.51
CA LEU A 626 -7.35 11.28 20.39
C LEU A 626 -6.93 9.81 20.35
N LYS A 627 -5.72 9.49 20.82
CA LYS A 627 -5.21 8.12 20.92
C LYS A 627 -6.11 7.33 21.87
N LEU A 628 -6.52 6.14 21.44
CA LEU A 628 -7.28 5.21 22.27
C LEU A 628 -6.36 4.50 23.28
N PRO A 629 -6.88 4.10 24.46
CA PRO A 629 -6.05 3.63 25.57
C PRO A 629 -5.44 2.25 25.28
N ASP A 630 -4.28 1.95 25.86
CA ASP A 630 -3.81 0.57 25.98
C ASP A 630 -4.69 -0.15 27.03
N GLU A 631 -5.55 -1.07 26.57
CA GLU A 631 -6.43 -1.85 27.45
C GLU A 631 -5.76 -3.17 27.89
N GLY A 632 -4.58 -3.48 27.35
CA GLY A 632 -3.83 -4.69 27.63
C GLY A 632 -4.05 -5.80 26.62
N ILE A 633 -3.67 -7.01 27.04
CA ILE A 633 -3.74 -8.24 26.24
C ILE A 633 -4.95 -9.09 26.69
N ASP A 634 -5.03 -10.33 26.23
CA ASP A 634 -6.16 -11.23 26.45
C ASP A 634 -7.44 -10.64 25.86
N ASP A 635 -8.60 -10.86 26.50
CA ASP A 635 -9.89 -10.35 26.03
C ASP A 635 -9.88 -8.83 25.77
N THR A 636 -9.19 -8.09 26.64
CA THR A 636 -9.09 -6.62 26.54
C THR A 636 -8.39 -6.15 25.28
N GLY A 637 -7.54 -6.98 24.67
CA GLY A 637 -6.84 -6.68 23.43
C GLY A 637 -7.79 -6.48 22.24
N LEU A 638 -9.02 -7.01 22.32
CA LEU A 638 -10.00 -6.91 21.23
C LEU A 638 -10.95 -5.70 21.39
N PHE A 639 -11.03 -5.10 22.58
CA PHE A 639 -12.08 -4.16 22.96
C PHE A 639 -12.13 -2.91 22.05
N LYS A 640 -10.97 -2.29 21.81
CA LYS A 640 -10.88 -1.14 20.89
C LYS A 640 -11.34 -1.45 19.47
N GLY A 641 -11.11 -2.67 18.99
CA GLY A 641 -11.56 -3.09 17.67
C GLY A 641 -13.08 -3.04 17.55
N ILE A 642 -13.78 -3.53 18.57
CA ILE A 642 -15.24 -3.49 18.64
C ILE A 642 -15.75 -2.05 18.70
N LEU A 643 -15.13 -1.19 19.50
CA LEU A 643 -15.46 0.24 19.52
C LEU A 643 -15.37 0.84 18.11
N ILE A 644 -14.25 0.62 17.42
CA ILE A 644 -14.03 1.17 16.06
C ILE A 644 -15.11 0.71 15.08
N ARG A 645 -15.53 -0.56 15.13
CA ARG A 645 -16.61 -1.07 14.26
C ARG A 645 -17.89 -0.24 14.39
N TYR A 646 -18.28 0.09 15.62
CA TYR A 646 -19.54 0.78 15.89
C TYR A 646 -19.42 2.31 15.79
N LEU A 647 -18.26 2.91 16.04
CA LEU A 647 -17.99 4.30 15.66
C LEU A 647 -18.09 4.50 14.14
N ARG A 648 -17.56 3.55 13.37
CA ARG A 648 -17.70 3.52 11.92
C ARG A 648 -19.16 3.32 11.47
N LEU A 649 -19.94 2.52 12.20
CA LEU A 649 -21.39 2.38 11.96
C LEU A 649 -22.14 3.70 12.20
N LEU A 650 -21.80 4.42 13.27
CA LEU A 650 -22.35 5.74 13.57
C LEU A 650 -22.03 6.76 12.47
N LEU A 651 -20.80 6.73 11.94
CA LEU A 651 -20.39 7.60 10.82
C LEU A 651 -21.11 7.29 9.49
N GLU A 652 -21.63 6.08 9.30
CA GLU A 652 -22.49 5.79 8.14
C GLU A 652 -23.83 6.53 8.23
N GLU A 653 -24.36 6.70 9.44
CA GLU A 653 -25.59 7.49 9.67
C GLU A 653 -25.32 8.99 9.73
N ARG A 654 -24.18 9.39 10.31
CA ARG A 654 -23.81 10.79 10.60
C ARG A 654 -22.37 11.08 10.14
N PRO A 655 -22.13 11.24 8.83
CA PRO A 655 -20.79 11.40 8.27
C PRO A 655 -20.10 12.72 8.65
N GLU A 656 -20.85 13.71 9.14
CA GLU A 656 -20.35 15.02 9.57
C GLU A 656 -19.70 15.03 10.96
N LEU A 657 -19.67 13.89 11.67
CA LEU A 657 -19.05 13.79 13.00
C LEU A 657 -17.52 13.75 12.90
N ASP A 658 -16.91 14.90 12.62
CA ASP A 658 -15.46 15.03 12.41
C ASP A 658 -14.64 14.51 13.57
N ARG A 659 -15.11 14.66 14.82
CA ARG A 659 -14.39 14.18 16.00
C ARG A 659 -14.30 12.66 16.02
N VAL A 660 -15.40 11.97 15.76
CA VAL A 660 -15.47 10.51 15.65
C VAL A 660 -14.62 10.00 14.48
N ARG A 661 -14.71 10.68 13.32
CA ARG A 661 -13.87 10.38 12.16
C ARG A 661 -12.38 10.47 12.49
N ARG A 662 -11.96 11.54 13.16
CA ARG A 662 -10.55 11.73 13.57
C ARG A 662 -10.07 10.65 14.53
N VAL A 663 -10.91 10.13 15.43
CA VAL A 663 -10.51 8.99 16.29
C VAL A 663 -10.06 7.81 15.44
N ILE A 664 -10.83 7.43 14.41
CA ILE A 664 -10.48 6.29 13.54
C ILE A 664 -9.23 6.62 12.71
N GLU A 665 -9.22 7.76 12.03
CA GLU A 665 -8.13 8.14 11.10
C GLU A 665 -6.78 8.33 11.82
N GLN A 666 -6.78 9.02 12.97
CA GLN A 666 -5.55 9.30 13.72
C GLN A 666 -4.99 8.04 14.37
N ASN A 667 -5.84 7.19 14.96
CA ASN A 667 -5.37 5.92 15.53
C ASN A 667 -4.89 4.96 14.44
N ALA A 668 -5.54 4.91 13.28
CA ALA A 668 -5.07 4.09 12.17
C ALA A 668 -3.70 4.56 11.68
N GLU A 669 -3.52 5.88 11.48
CA GLU A 669 -2.23 6.43 11.05
C GLU A 669 -1.14 6.25 12.12
N LEU A 670 -1.49 6.39 13.41
CA LEU A 670 -0.59 6.12 14.53
C LEU A 670 -0.11 4.66 14.53
N LEU A 671 -1.06 3.71 14.44
CA LEU A 671 -0.74 2.29 14.33
C LEU A 671 0.19 2.02 13.15
N TRP A 672 -0.15 2.56 11.97
CA TRP A 672 0.63 2.31 10.76
C TRP A 672 2.05 2.90 10.82
N ARG A 673 2.21 4.09 11.41
CA ARG A 673 3.51 4.78 11.45
C ARG A 673 4.42 4.31 12.58
N GLN A 674 3.86 3.82 13.67
CA GLN A 674 4.60 3.62 14.92
C GLN A 674 4.34 2.26 15.59
N GLY A 675 3.07 1.82 15.65
CA GLY A 675 2.67 0.64 16.43
C GLY A 675 2.85 -0.72 15.77
N LEU A 676 3.52 -0.79 14.62
CA LEU A 676 3.71 -2.02 13.85
C LEU A 676 5.11 -2.59 14.01
N ASP A 677 5.18 -3.90 14.27
CA ASP A 677 6.42 -4.66 14.12
C ASP A 677 6.67 -4.96 12.64
N ALA A 678 7.77 -4.40 12.12
CA ALA A 678 8.10 -4.44 10.69
C ALA A 678 8.53 -5.83 10.18
N ASP A 679 8.88 -6.78 11.05
CA ASP A 679 9.28 -8.13 10.63
C ASP A 679 8.07 -9.07 10.54
N THR A 680 7.14 -8.91 11.48
CA THR A 680 5.99 -9.81 11.66
C THR A 680 4.71 -9.24 11.05
N GLY A 681 4.61 -7.92 10.93
CA GLY A 681 3.41 -7.17 10.54
C GLY A 681 2.37 -7.05 11.67
N LEU A 682 2.75 -7.38 12.91
CA LEU A 682 1.85 -7.44 14.06
C LEU A 682 1.74 -6.10 14.76
N CYS A 683 0.60 -5.88 15.41
CA CYS A 683 0.35 -4.72 16.27
C CYS A 683 0.32 -5.09 17.74
N GLY A 684 0.64 -4.12 18.60
CA GLY A 684 0.52 -4.21 20.04
C GLY A 684 -0.83 -3.72 20.57
N PRO A 685 -1.10 -3.92 21.87
CA PRO A 685 -2.31 -3.41 22.49
C PRO A 685 -2.28 -1.87 22.65
N ASP A 686 -1.08 -1.28 22.72
CA ASP A 686 -0.85 0.14 22.47
C ASP A 686 -0.49 0.35 20.98
N TRP A 687 -1.34 1.05 20.23
CA TRP A 687 -1.10 1.35 18.82
C TRP A 687 -0.01 2.41 18.57
N ALA A 688 0.54 3.02 19.61
CA ALA A 688 1.73 3.88 19.50
C ALA A 688 3.06 3.10 19.63
N GLU A 689 3.01 1.87 20.11
CA GLU A 689 4.22 1.11 20.47
C GLU A 689 4.33 -0.18 19.64
N VAL A 690 5.55 -0.47 19.19
CA VAL A 690 5.84 -1.73 18.51
C VAL A 690 5.62 -2.89 19.50
N PRO A 691 4.87 -3.95 19.15
CA PRO A 691 4.59 -5.03 20.08
C PRO A 691 5.86 -5.74 20.53
N ALA A 692 6.02 -5.91 21.85
CA ALA A 692 6.93 -6.90 22.39
C ALA A 692 6.28 -8.29 22.27
N GLY A 693 6.89 -9.20 21.51
CA GLY A 693 6.34 -10.56 21.35
C GLY A 693 6.32 -11.34 22.68
N PRO A 694 5.49 -12.41 22.81
CA PRO A 694 4.47 -12.93 21.86
C PRO A 694 3.18 -12.10 21.81
N VAL A 695 2.44 -12.15 20.70
CA VAL A 695 1.21 -11.34 20.47
C VAL A 695 -0.03 -12.23 20.38
N GLN A 696 -1.06 -11.92 21.17
CA GLN A 696 -2.34 -12.64 21.14
C GLN A 696 -3.20 -12.23 19.93
N LEU A 697 -4.03 -13.18 19.49
CA LEU A 697 -4.96 -13.00 18.38
C LEU A 697 -5.91 -11.82 18.61
N ALA A 698 -6.42 -11.66 19.84
CA ALA A 698 -7.32 -10.57 20.21
C ALA A 698 -6.72 -9.19 19.90
N VAL A 699 -5.46 -8.98 20.28
CA VAL A 699 -4.71 -7.75 20.00
C VAL A 699 -4.62 -7.49 18.50
N GLN A 700 -4.21 -8.50 17.72
CA GLN A 700 -4.08 -8.34 16.27
C GLN A 700 -5.43 -8.02 15.60
N LEU A 701 -6.51 -8.67 16.04
CA LEU A 701 -7.85 -8.43 15.51
C LEU A 701 -8.30 -6.98 15.69
N SER A 702 -7.93 -6.32 16.79
CA SER A 702 -8.25 -4.91 16.98
C SER A 702 -7.62 -4.00 15.91
N GLY A 703 -6.36 -4.25 15.53
CA GLY A 703 -5.67 -3.55 14.45
C GLY A 703 -6.26 -3.86 13.06
N VAL A 704 -6.71 -5.11 12.84
CA VAL A 704 -7.42 -5.48 11.61
C VAL A 704 -8.74 -4.71 11.50
N MET A 705 -9.54 -4.66 12.58
CA MET A 705 -10.79 -3.89 12.60
C MET A 705 -10.56 -2.38 12.37
N LEU A 706 -9.49 -1.82 12.94
CA LEU A 706 -9.11 -0.43 12.74
C LEU A 706 -8.79 -0.11 11.28
N THR A 707 -7.95 -0.93 10.66
CA THR A 707 -7.52 -0.72 9.27
C THR A 707 -8.63 -0.96 8.27
N GLU A 708 -9.52 -1.94 8.50
CA GLU A 708 -10.74 -2.13 7.70
C GLU A 708 -11.70 -0.94 7.82
N ALA A 709 -11.86 -0.36 9.02
CA ALA A 709 -12.67 0.84 9.21
C ALA A 709 -12.08 2.05 8.48
N ALA A 710 -10.76 2.26 8.56
CA ALA A 710 -10.07 3.34 7.85
C ALA A 710 -10.19 3.20 6.32
N ALA A 711 -10.06 1.97 5.79
CA ALA A 711 -10.25 1.68 4.37
C ALA A 711 -11.67 2.03 3.90
N ARG A 712 -12.67 1.71 4.71
CA ARG A 712 -14.06 2.03 4.40
C ARG A 712 -14.34 3.53 4.41
N LEU A 713 -13.76 4.28 5.34
CA LEU A 713 -13.88 5.73 5.38
C LEU A 713 -13.21 6.40 4.17
N ALA A 714 -12.00 5.94 3.80
CA ALA A 714 -11.29 6.44 2.63
C ALA A 714 -12.09 6.22 1.33
N ASN A 715 -12.71 5.04 1.19
CA ASN A 715 -13.57 4.72 0.04
C ASN A 715 -14.86 5.54 -0.04
N ALA A 716 -15.37 6.03 1.09
CA ALA A 716 -16.56 6.88 1.14
C ALA A 716 -16.26 8.34 0.73
N ALA A 717 -15.00 8.78 0.83
CA ALA A 717 -14.56 10.11 0.42
C ALA A 717 -14.30 10.24 -1.09
N SER A 718 -14.12 9.12 -1.80
CA SER A 718 -13.99 9.08 -3.26
C SER A 718 -15.37 9.11 -3.92
N PRO A 719 -15.61 9.93 -4.97
CA PRO A 719 -16.90 9.98 -5.66
C PRO A 719 -17.16 8.63 -6.36
N ARG A 720 -18.01 7.79 -5.76
CA ARG A 720 -18.45 6.55 -6.42
C ARG A 720 -19.37 6.88 -7.60
N PRO A 721 -19.20 6.25 -8.77
CA PRO A 721 -20.30 6.15 -9.73
C PRO A 721 -21.43 5.35 -9.08
N LEU A 722 -22.64 5.93 -9.11
CA LEU A 722 -23.87 5.30 -8.65
C LEU A 722 -24.07 3.96 -9.38
N LEU A 723 -23.82 2.84 -8.70
CA LEU A 723 -24.38 1.56 -9.11
C LEU A 723 -25.81 1.46 -8.57
N PRO A 724 -26.76 0.95 -9.38
CA PRO A 724 -28.18 1.01 -9.08
C PRO A 724 -28.50 0.18 -7.83
N GLN A 725 -29.23 0.81 -6.91
CA GLN A 725 -29.90 0.13 -5.80
C GLN A 725 -30.74 -1.01 -6.36
N ARG A 726 -30.35 -2.26 -6.09
CA ARG A 726 -31.27 -3.38 -6.21
C ARG A 726 -32.12 -3.39 -4.95
N GLY A 727 -33.34 -2.90 -5.08
CA GLY A 727 -34.36 -3.12 -4.06
C GLY A 727 -34.73 -4.60 -3.99
N TYR A 728 -34.82 -5.10 -2.76
CA TYR A 728 -35.69 -6.20 -2.37
C TYR A 728 -36.29 -5.85 -1.02
#